data_AF-A0A6A6CX23-F1
#
_entry.id   AF-A0A6A6CX23-F1
#
_cell.length_a   1.000
_cell.length_b   1.000
_cell.length_c   1.000
_cell.angle_alpha   90.00
_cell.angle_beta   90.00
_cell.angle_gamma   90.00
#
_symmetry.space_group_name_H-M   'P 1'
#
loop_
_entity.id
_entity.type
_entity.pdbx_description
1 polymer ?
#
loop_
_entity_poly.entity_id
_entity_poly.type
_entity_poly.pdbx_seq_one_letter_code
_entity_poly.pdbx_strand_id
1 'polypeptide(L)'
;MSTASASSAAPLDLTAIQTESRNRASANIDEVSTDELCRIINNEDKAVAGVVEDCIPIIAQAIDALAERVRGGGRIFYIGAGTSGRLGVLDASEIPPTYSAPPEQFVGLIAGGDVALRSAVEGAEDDAGAAVKDLKMRELDGEKDCLIGIAASGRTPYVLGGLAWAKRQGCVTVGVACSKPSAIGRSGDVDFMIEAVTGAEVVTGSTRMKAGTATKLVLNMLSTGIMIKIGKTYGNIMIDVKPTNVKLKQRTRGFLREICGERCPVLDEALDATLAACGRSVKLVAVVIWFNIPIAQAQRRLDEANGILANALQSQEPPRLKERRAKTFYLCVDGGGSKTHAVITSFDGMNAGGMEAEGNAGPCNADLIREAGFKSAWIAMAGLDRKGLKEILYKALQHKLPLQPEASLQITNDIELIAADKFHEIDYEVQQGIDHVIVLVAGTGSVAMTYHREDGRIARTDRSGGWGALLGDNGSGFDIGRQALRLALADLEDHKRLESASGEYDMVSQDADPLTQAVLDHFGPWGGTPPTDLLSAVMMPNPDDVQGVTGTKRRIASCAKIVTQVAKSSARARAIIDTALRSLMALVQSLLRADIRPETSALVLAGGLMQSEHFREGLKKLLLASGIDFWQVGYSAVPAWGGGRYLAVADDSSD
;
A
#
# COMPACT_ATOMS: atom_id res chain seq x y z
N MET A 1 64.88 45.20 3.79
CA MET A 1 64.94 44.26 4.93
C MET A 1 64.16 44.87 6.09
N SER A 2 62.96 44.33 6.35
CA SER A 2 62.30 44.31 7.65
C SER A 2 61.05 43.45 7.47
N THR A 3 61.22 42.16 7.74
CA THR A 3 60.16 41.14 7.73
C THR A 3 59.38 41.27 9.02
N ALA A 4 58.12 41.70 8.93
CA ALA A 4 57.18 41.63 10.03
C ALA A 4 56.87 40.15 10.33
N SER A 5 57.06 39.80 11.60
CA SER A 5 56.98 38.47 12.17
C SER A 5 55.59 37.84 12.03
N ALA A 6 55.57 36.56 11.67
CA ALA A 6 54.42 35.69 11.80
C ALA A 6 53.91 35.69 13.25
N SER A 7 52.64 36.04 13.43
CA SER A 7 51.89 35.89 14.68
C SER A 7 51.80 34.40 15.03
N SER A 8 52.48 33.98 16.10
CA SER A 8 52.37 32.64 16.67
C SER A 8 50.95 32.42 17.20
N ALA A 9 50.21 31.48 16.61
CA ALA A 9 48.95 30.99 17.16
C ALA A 9 49.20 30.46 18.59
N ALA A 10 48.41 30.90 19.56
CA ALA A 10 48.45 30.37 20.92
C ALA A 10 48.24 28.84 20.91
N PRO A 11 48.91 28.07 21.79
CA PRO A 11 48.78 26.61 21.83
C PRO A 11 47.32 26.20 22.06
N LEU A 12 46.83 25.24 21.27
CA LEU A 12 45.47 24.70 21.38
C LEU A 12 45.28 23.99 22.73
N ASP A 13 44.49 24.57 23.64
CA ASP A 13 44.05 23.88 24.85
C ASP A 13 42.81 23.02 24.56
N LEU A 14 43.01 21.72 24.43
CA LEU A 14 41.96 20.73 24.21
C LEU A 14 41.21 20.37 25.51
N THR A 15 41.81 20.61 26.67
CA THR A 15 41.32 20.10 27.96
C THR A 15 40.05 20.80 28.44
N ALA A 16 39.79 22.01 27.94
CA ALA A 16 38.62 22.80 28.26
C ALA A 16 37.38 22.46 27.41
N ILE A 17 37.49 21.57 26.42
CA ILE A 17 36.40 21.26 25.48
C ILE A 17 35.64 20.01 25.94
N GLN A 18 34.33 20.13 26.13
CA GLN A 18 33.51 19.02 26.62
C GLN A 18 33.60 17.78 25.74
N THR A 19 33.69 17.94 24.42
CA THR A 19 33.78 16.84 23.45
C THR A 19 35.11 16.05 23.52
N GLU A 20 36.15 16.65 24.09
CA GLU A 20 37.49 16.04 24.24
C GLU A 20 37.71 15.44 25.64
N SER A 21 36.74 15.58 26.56
CA SER A 21 36.82 15.05 27.92
C SER A 21 36.53 13.55 27.98
N ARG A 22 37.14 12.83 28.94
CA ARG A 22 36.86 11.40 29.18
C ARG A 22 35.48 11.19 29.79
N ASN A 23 34.72 10.27 29.22
CA ASN A 23 33.48 9.80 29.83
C ASN A 23 33.78 8.75 30.92
N ARG A 24 33.26 8.98 32.14
CA ARG A 24 33.44 8.06 33.28
C ARG A 24 32.65 6.76 33.12
N ALA A 25 31.49 6.81 32.47
CA ALA A 25 30.63 5.64 32.26
C ALA A 25 31.22 4.64 31.27
N SER A 26 32.12 5.07 30.39
CA SER A 26 32.82 4.22 29.41
C SER A 26 34.32 4.05 29.73
N ALA A 27 34.72 4.29 30.98
CA ALA A 27 36.14 4.33 31.35
C ALA A 27 36.91 3.04 30.99
N ASN A 28 36.25 1.87 31.12
CA ASN A 28 36.80 0.54 30.85
C ASN A 28 35.93 -0.22 29.81
N ILE A 29 35.39 0.49 28.81
CA ILE A 29 34.44 -0.08 27.84
C ILE A 29 35.04 -1.21 26.97
N ASP A 30 36.37 -1.31 26.91
CA ASP A 30 37.12 -2.36 26.23
C ASP A 30 37.22 -3.67 27.04
N GLU A 31 36.87 -3.66 28.33
CA GLU A 31 36.94 -4.83 29.22
C GLU A 31 35.58 -5.48 29.50
N VAL A 32 34.47 -4.82 29.13
CA VAL A 32 33.11 -5.30 29.40
C VAL A 32 32.59 -6.27 28.33
N SER A 33 31.50 -6.96 28.63
CA SER A 33 30.81 -7.79 27.62
C SER A 33 30.23 -6.94 26.48
N THR A 34 30.03 -7.53 25.30
CA THR A 34 29.42 -6.83 24.16
C THR A 34 28.01 -6.29 24.46
N ASP A 35 27.21 -7.00 25.26
CA ASP A 35 25.88 -6.51 25.70
C ASP A 35 26.01 -5.25 26.56
N GLU A 36 26.94 -5.26 27.53
CA GLU A 36 27.20 -4.11 28.39
C GLU A 36 27.78 -2.93 27.59
N LEU A 37 28.70 -3.18 26.66
CA LEU A 37 29.21 -2.18 25.71
C LEU A 37 28.07 -1.50 24.96
N CYS A 38 27.13 -2.27 24.40
CA CYS A 38 25.96 -1.74 23.70
C CYS A 38 25.04 -0.93 24.62
N ARG A 39 24.85 -1.37 25.88
CA ARG A 39 24.06 -0.62 26.88
C ARG A 39 24.71 0.71 27.26
N ILE A 40 26.03 0.73 27.43
CA ILE A 40 26.77 1.96 27.72
C ILE A 40 26.58 2.96 26.57
N ILE A 41 26.79 2.53 25.32
CA ILE A 41 26.56 3.38 24.14
C ILE A 41 25.12 3.89 24.10
N ASN A 42 24.13 3.00 24.24
CA ASN A 42 22.73 3.38 24.16
C ASN A 42 22.29 4.34 25.29
N ASN A 43 22.83 4.18 26.50
CA ASN A 43 22.51 5.08 27.61
C ASN A 43 23.02 6.50 27.36
N GLU A 44 24.17 6.64 26.71
CA GLU A 44 24.70 7.94 26.28
C GLU A 44 23.83 8.54 25.15
N ASP A 45 23.38 7.74 24.18
CA ASP A 45 22.51 8.20 23.10
C ASP A 45 21.15 8.73 23.59
N LYS A 46 20.58 8.15 24.67
CA LYS A 46 19.30 8.60 25.24
C LYS A 46 19.33 10.06 25.69
N ALA A 47 20.48 10.56 26.14
CA ALA A 47 20.62 11.94 26.61
C ALA A 47 20.56 12.97 25.48
N VAL A 48 20.82 12.56 24.23
CA VAL A 48 20.95 13.47 23.08
C VAL A 48 19.65 14.25 22.82
N ALA A 49 18.50 13.60 22.94
CA ALA A 49 17.21 14.26 22.68
C ALA A 49 16.94 15.41 23.67
N GLY A 50 17.26 15.22 24.95
CA GLY A 50 17.09 16.26 25.97
C GLY A 50 18.01 17.47 25.74
N VAL A 51 19.25 17.23 25.29
CA VAL A 51 20.17 18.33 24.93
C VAL A 51 19.65 19.15 23.74
N VAL A 52 19.00 18.50 22.78
CA VAL A 52 18.38 19.20 21.63
C VAL A 52 17.10 19.93 22.07
N GLU A 53 16.35 19.39 23.03
CA GLU A 53 15.18 20.04 23.63
C GLU A 53 15.53 21.43 24.18
N ASP A 54 16.65 21.55 24.90
CA ASP A 54 17.15 22.83 25.43
C ASP A 54 17.43 23.88 24.31
N CYS A 55 17.67 23.42 23.08
CA CYS A 55 17.96 24.27 21.93
C CYS A 55 16.71 24.69 21.14
N ILE A 56 15.52 24.15 21.43
CA ILE A 56 14.30 24.41 20.66
C ILE A 56 14.01 25.91 20.49
N PRO A 57 14.12 26.79 21.51
CA PRO A 57 13.78 28.20 21.37
C PRO A 57 14.64 28.93 20.32
N ILE A 58 15.92 28.58 20.20
CA ILE A 58 16.82 29.19 19.20
C ILE A 58 16.66 28.54 17.82
N ILE A 59 16.39 27.23 17.77
CA ILE A 59 16.06 26.51 16.53
C ILE A 59 14.81 27.12 15.91
N ALA A 60 13.77 27.39 16.70
CA ALA A 60 12.53 28.01 16.24
C ALA A 60 12.76 29.40 15.63
N GLN A 61 13.56 30.25 16.28
CA GLN A 61 13.92 31.58 15.77
C GLN A 61 14.69 31.48 14.44
N ALA A 62 15.65 30.55 14.36
CA ALA A 62 16.39 30.30 13.13
C ALA A 62 15.45 29.84 12.01
N ILE A 63 14.53 28.91 12.27
CA ILE A 63 13.53 28.44 11.28
C ILE A 63 12.73 29.61 10.72
N ASP A 64 12.23 30.50 11.58
CA ASP A 64 11.40 31.63 11.14
C ASP A 64 12.17 32.59 10.22
N ALA A 65 13.40 32.95 10.58
CA ALA A 65 14.25 33.82 9.77
C ALA A 65 14.68 33.17 8.44
N LEU A 66 15.06 31.89 8.46
CA LEU A 66 15.47 31.16 7.27
C LEU A 66 14.27 30.91 6.33
N ALA A 67 13.09 30.60 6.86
CA ALA A 67 11.89 30.35 6.06
C ALA A 67 11.44 31.59 5.29
N GLU A 68 11.66 32.80 5.83
CA GLU A 68 11.38 34.05 5.11
C GLU A 68 12.26 34.19 3.86
N ARG A 69 13.56 33.96 3.99
CA ARG A 69 14.52 34.00 2.88
C ARG A 69 14.23 32.94 1.81
N VAL A 70 13.96 31.71 2.25
CA VAL A 70 13.62 30.60 1.35
C VAL A 70 12.30 30.84 0.62
N ARG A 71 11.32 31.47 1.26
CA ARG A 71 10.07 31.89 0.60
C ARG A 71 10.32 32.90 -0.51
N GLY A 72 11.29 33.79 -0.33
CA GLY A 72 11.77 34.73 -1.36
C GLY A 72 12.62 34.10 -2.47
N GLY A 73 12.81 32.79 -2.47
CA GLY A 73 13.63 32.06 -3.46
C GLY A 73 15.11 31.92 -3.08
N GLY A 74 15.49 32.31 -1.87
CA GLY A 74 16.84 32.10 -1.34
C GLY A 74 17.18 30.63 -1.08
N ARG A 75 18.47 30.33 -1.05
CA ARG A 75 19.02 28.99 -0.79
C ARG A 75 19.60 28.90 0.62
N ILE A 76 19.69 27.68 1.12
CA ILE A 76 20.34 27.34 2.39
C ILE A 76 21.66 26.63 2.08
N PHE A 77 22.78 27.18 2.55
CA PHE A 77 24.09 26.55 2.45
C PHE A 77 24.48 25.92 3.80
N TYR A 78 24.77 24.63 3.81
CA TYR A 78 25.46 23.96 4.92
C TYR A 78 26.96 23.94 4.65
N ILE A 79 27.78 24.35 5.62
CA ILE A 79 29.23 24.16 5.56
C ILE A 79 29.73 23.40 6.78
N GLY A 80 30.68 22.48 6.57
CA GLY A 80 31.31 21.74 7.66
C GLY A 80 32.49 20.91 7.19
N ALA A 81 33.24 20.36 8.13
CA ALA A 81 34.30 19.39 7.85
C ALA A 81 33.93 18.01 8.41
N GLY A 82 34.53 16.95 7.85
CA GLY A 82 34.35 15.58 8.33
C GLY A 82 32.88 15.18 8.49
N THR A 83 32.52 14.64 9.65
CA THR A 83 31.13 14.23 9.94
C THR A 83 30.14 15.38 9.85
N SER A 84 30.51 16.59 10.30
CA SER A 84 29.64 17.77 10.26
C SER A 84 29.25 18.13 8.82
N GLY A 85 30.23 18.16 7.91
CA GLY A 85 29.98 18.42 6.48
C GLY A 85 29.15 17.31 5.83
N ARG A 86 29.42 16.04 6.17
CA ARG A 86 28.63 14.90 5.65
C ARG A 86 27.17 14.97 6.09
N LEU A 87 26.88 15.37 7.32
CA LEU A 87 25.51 15.54 7.81
C LEU A 87 24.78 16.69 7.11
N GLY A 88 25.47 17.80 6.81
CA GLY A 88 24.91 18.88 5.99
C GLY A 88 24.56 18.40 4.58
N VAL A 89 25.43 17.62 3.93
CA VAL A 89 25.16 17.02 2.62
C VAL A 89 24.01 16.01 2.68
N LEU A 90 23.95 15.19 3.74
CA LEU A 90 22.87 14.23 3.95
C LEU A 90 21.52 14.93 4.03
N ASP A 91 21.35 15.91 4.92
CA ASP A 91 20.09 16.64 5.09
C ASP A 91 19.67 17.33 3.78
N ALA A 92 20.60 18.04 3.12
CA ALA A 92 20.34 18.67 1.83
C ALA A 92 19.85 17.68 0.75
N SER A 93 20.44 16.49 0.68
CA SER A 93 20.09 15.47 -0.32
C SER A 93 18.67 14.90 -0.14
N GLU A 94 18.11 14.98 1.06
CA GLU A 94 16.77 14.48 1.39
C GLU A 94 15.68 15.51 1.05
N ILE A 95 16.02 16.78 0.84
CA ILE A 95 15.04 17.85 0.59
C ILE A 95 14.30 17.70 -0.76
N PRO A 96 14.96 17.43 -1.89
CA PRO A 96 14.25 17.24 -3.17
C PRO A 96 13.27 16.06 -3.18
N PRO A 97 13.62 14.82 -2.75
CA PRO A 97 12.67 13.72 -2.77
C PRO A 97 11.56 13.86 -1.72
N THR A 98 11.81 14.58 -0.62
CA THR A 98 10.85 14.80 0.47
C THR A 98 9.88 15.95 0.18
N TYR A 99 10.28 17.02 -0.49
CA TYR A 99 9.41 18.20 -0.63
C TYR A 99 9.22 18.69 -2.08
N SER A 100 9.66 17.87 -3.05
CA SER A 100 9.77 18.23 -4.48
C SER A 100 10.45 19.58 -4.70
N ALA A 101 11.39 19.91 -3.81
CA ALA A 101 12.17 21.13 -3.84
C ALA A 101 13.19 21.10 -4.98
N PRO A 102 13.60 22.26 -5.52
CA PRO A 102 14.76 22.34 -6.39
C PRO A 102 16.00 21.74 -5.70
N PRO A 103 16.85 20.97 -6.41
CA PRO A 103 18.08 20.41 -5.84
C PRO A 103 19.04 21.45 -5.24
N GLU A 104 19.01 22.68 -5.76
CA GLU A 104 19.86 23.78 -5.30
C GLU A 104 19.23 24.59 -4.14
N GLN A 105 18.04 24.22 -3.65
CA GLN A 105 17.39 24.96 -2.55
C GLN A 105 18.15 24.78 -1.22
N PHE A 106 18.71 23.59 -1.00
CA PHE A 106 19.60 23.28 0.12
C PHE A 106 20.88 22.69 -0.46
N VAL A 107 22.03 23.28 -0.13
CA VAL A 107 23.34 22.94 -0.69
C VAL A 107 24.28 22.55 0.44
N GLY A 108 24.73 21.30 0.47
CA GLY A 108 25.75 20.84 1.40
C GLY A 108 27.16 20.99 0.82
N LEU A 109 28.03 21.70 1.52
CA LEU A 109 29.45 21.84 1.20
C LEU A 109 30.30 21.25 2.32
N ILE A 110 31.30 20.47 1.93
CA ILE A 110 32.22 19.80 2.85
C ILE A 110 33.65 20.24 2.56
N ALA A 111 34.40 20.56 3.62
CA ALA A 111 35.82 20.87 3.52
C ALA A 111 36.59 19.73 2.83
N GLY A 112 37.34 20.04 1.77
CA GLY A 112 38.02 19.05 0.93
C GLY A 112 37.21 18.54 -0.27
N GLY A 113 35.97 19.03 -0.46
CA GLY A 113 35.12 18.72 -1.62
C GLY A 113 34.55 17.31 -1.62
N ASP A 114 33.98 16.86 -2.74
CA ASP A 114 33.23 15.59 -2.83
C ASP A 114 34.04 14.35 -2.40
N VAL A 115 35.37 14.38 -2.56
CA VAL A 115 36.25 13.29 -2.07
C VAL A 115 36.10 13.10 -0.56
N ALA A 116 35.88 14.20 0.18
CA ALA A 116 35.70 14.19 1.62
C ALA A 116 34.44 13.43 2.09
N LEU A 117 33.47 13.18 1.19
CA LEU A 117 32.26 12.41 1.50
C LEU A 117 32.60 10.96 1.87
N ARG A 118 33.59 10.36 1.19
CA ARG A 118 33.96 8.95 1.36
C ARG A 118 35.31 8.75 2.04
N SER A 119 36.19 9.74 1.97
CA SER A 119 37.54 9.67 2.54
C SER A 119 37.82 10.90 3.40
N ALA A 120 38.71 10.81 4.39
CA ALA A 120 39.17 12.01 5.09
C ALA A 120 40.18 12.76 4.20
N VAL A 121 40.13 14.09 4.20
CA VAL A 121 41.12 14.94 3.53
C VAL A 121 41.88 15.69 4.62
N GLU A 122 43.16 15.37 4.78
CA GLU A 122 44.01 15.91 5.84
C GLU A 122 44.18 17.43 5.67
N GLY A 123 44.06 18.18 6.77
CA GLY A 123 44.23 19.64 6.81
C GLY A 123 43.12 20.47 6.14
N ALA A 124 42.12 19.85 5.51
CA ALA A 124 41.04 20.58 4.84
C ALA A 124 40.20 21.43 5.82
N GLU A 125 40.06 20.98 7.06
CA GLU A 125 39.28 21.68 8.09
C GLU A 125 39.96 22.93 8.65
N ASP A 126 41.28 23.05 8.47
CA ASP A 126 42.12 24.13 8.98
C ASP A 126 42.28 25.31 7.99
N ASP A 127 41.81 25.17 6.74
CA ASP A 127 41.83 26.25 5.75
C ASP A 127 40.59 27.16 5.88
N ALA A 128 40.74 28.26 6.61
CA ALA A 128 39.69 29.28 6.75
C ALA A 128 39.30 29.97 5.43
N GLY A 129 40.17 29.97 4.41
CA GLY A 129 39.91 30.57 3.10
C GLY A 129 39.17 29.64 2.15
N ALA A 130 39.20 28.32 2.37
CA ALA A 130 38.59 27.34 1.47
C ALA A 130 37.07 27.48 1.40
N ALA A 131 36.37 27.65 2.53
CA ALA A 131 34.91 27.82 2.53
C ALA A 131 34.47 29.02 1.70
N VAL A 132 35.23 30.12 1.73
CA VAL A 132 34.95 31.32 0.92
C VAL A 132 35.07 31.02 -0.57
N LYS A 133 36.05 30.21 -0.98
CA LYS A 133 36.19 29.78 -2.38
C LYS A 133 34.99 28.94 -2.80
N ASP A 134 34.60 27.97 -1.97
CA ASP A 134 33.48 27.07 -2.25
C ASP A 134 32.15 27.83 -2.39
N LEU A 135 31.88 28.77 -1.48
CA LEU A 135 30.68 29.60 -1.52
C LEU A 135 30.66 30.54 -2.73
N LYS A 136 31.81 31.10 -3.13
CA LYS A 136 31.92 31.91 -4.36
C LYS A 136 31.70 31.09 -5.61
N MET A 137 32.22 29.86 -5.67
CA MET A 137 32.00 28.94 -6.80
C MET A 137 30.52 28.55 -6.97
N ARG A 138 29.73 28.61 -5.89
CA ARG A 138 28.28 28.40 -5.91
C ARG A 138 27.46 29.69 -6.04
N GLU A 139 28.14 30.81 -6.29
CA GLU A 139 27.53 32.13 -6.51
C GLU A 139 26.57 32.51 -5.37
N LEU A 140 27.01 32.36 -4.11
CA LEU A 140 26.20 32.73 -2.94
C LEU A 140 25.77 34.22 -3.02
N ASP A 141 24.47 34.47 -2.90
CA ASP A 141 23.83 35.79 -2.94
C ASP A 141 23.46 36.20 -1.52
N GLY A 142 24.20 37.14 -0.94
CA GLY A 142 24.01 37.56 0.46
C GLY A 142 22.66 38.21 0.76
N GLU A 143 21.95 38.72 -0.24
CA GLU A 143 20.62 39.32 -0.03
C GLU A 143 19.49 38.28 -0.05
N LYS A 144 19.77 37.03 -0.44
CA LYS A 144 18.76 35.98 -0.54
C LYS A 144 19.12 34.73 0.25
N ASP A 145 20.37 34.34 0.20
CA ASP A 145 20.84 33.06 0.74
C ASP A 145 21.18 33.15 2.23
N CYS A 146 21.15 31.98 2.87
CA CYS A 146 21.55 31.83 4.26
C CYS A 146 22.66 30.80 4.40
N LEU A 147 23.45 30.91 5.47
CA LEU A 147 24.55 29.98 5.74
C LEU A 147 24.40 29.35 7.13
N ILE A 148 24.50 28.04 7.18
CA ILE A 148 24.51 27.23 8.40
C ILE A 148 25.88 26.58 8.52
N GLY A 149 26.68 27.05 9.49
CA GLY A 149 28.02 26.55 9.77
C GLY A 149 28.01 25.51 10.88
N ILE A 150 28.55 24.31 10.59
CA ILE A 150 28.45 23.15 11.47
C ILE A 150 29.84 22.71 11.92
N ALA A 151 30.12 22.82 13.21
CA ALA A 151 31.34 22.29 13.82
C ALA A 151 31.07 21.81 15.25
N ALA A 152 31.11 20.49 15.49
CA ALA A 152 30.93 19.92 16.83
C ALA A 152 31.87 20.56 17.88
N SER A 153 33.15 20.74 17.53
CA SER A 153 34.16 21.41 18.36
C SER A 153 33.95 22.92 18.51
N GLY A 154 33.03 23.51 17.73
CA GLY A 154 32.69 24.93 17.77
C GLY A 154 33.79 25.87 17.28
N ARG A 155 34.87 25.36 16.66
CA ARG A 155 36.07 26.17 16.35
C ARG A 155 36.77 25.85 15.03
N THR A 156 36.18 25.01 14.18
CA THR A 156 36.80 24.60 12.91
C THR A 156 37.07 25.82 12.00
N PRO A 157 38.33 26.10 11.62
CA PRO A 157 38.69 27.28 10.83
C PRO A 157 37.93 27.44 9.51
N TYR A 158 37.73 26.36 8.75
CA TYR A 158 36.91 26.36 7.53
C TYR A 158 35.51 26.96 7.77
N VAL A 159 34.86 26.55 8.86
CA VAL A 159 33.51 26.99 9.22
C VAL A 159 33.50 28.45 9.68
N LEU A 160 34.45 28.83 10.54
CA LEU A 160 34.59 30.21 11.02
C LEU A 160 34.82 31.20 9.86
N GLY A 161 35.71 30.86 8.92
CA GLY A 161 36.00 31.69 7.75
C GLY A 161 34.79 31.85 6.83
N GLY A 162 34.03 30.78 6.61
CA GLY A 162 32.79 30.80 5.83
C GLY A 162 31.70 31.66 6.47
N LEU A 163 31.45 31.49 7.77
CA LEU A 163 30.46 32.27 8.53
C LEU A 163 30.79 33.77 8.52
N ALA A 164 32.03 34.13 8.83
CA ALA A 164 32.48 35.52 8.82
C ALA A 164 32.33 36.17 7.44
N TRP A 165 32.62 35.43 6.36
CA TRP A 165 32.47 35.95 5.01
C TRP A 165 30.98 36.11 4.62
N ALA A 166 30.15 35.10 4.86
CA ALA A 166 28.72 35.16 4.54
C ALA A 166 28.00 36.27 5.31
N LYS A 167 28.35 36.47 6.60
CA LYS A 167 27.82 37.57 7.40
C LYS A 167 28.10 38.93 6.76
N ARG A 168 29.32 39.14 6.26
CA ARG A 168 29.68 40.37 5.52
C ARG A 168 28.97 40.52 4.19
N GLN A 169 28.53 39.43 3.56
CA GLN A 169 27.71 39.49 2.34
C GLN A 169 26.24 39.84 2.63
N GLY A 170 25.79 39.75 3.89
CA GLY A 170 24.41 40.04 4.29
C GLY A 170 23.54 38.81 4.54
N CYS A 171 24.12 37.60 4.47
CA CYS A 171 23.40 36.37 4.77
C CYS A 171 22.89 36.36 6.21
N VAL A 172 21.75 35.69 6.40
CA VAL A 172 21.38 35.18 7.73
C VAL A 172 22.31 34.01 8.06
N THR A 173 22.96 34.05 9.21
CA THR A 173 23.97 33.05 9.60
C THR A 173 23.57 32.27 10.85
N VAL A 174 23.68 30.94 10.79
CA VAL A 174 23.41 30.03 11.91
C VAL A 174 24.67 29.23 12.23
N GLY A 175 25.05 29.19 13.51
CA GLY A 175 26.11 28.32 14.01
C GLY A 175 25.54 27.10 14.71
N VAL A 176 26.06 25.91 14.42
CA VAL A 176 25.72 24.66 15.11
C VAL A 176 26.99 24.06 15.71
N ALA A 177 27.02 23.92 17.04
CA ALA A 177 28.13 23.34 17.79
C ALA A 177 27.65 22.41 18.91
N CYS A 178 28.54 21.55 19.40
CA CYS A 178 28.30 20.63 20.52
C CYS A 178 29.22 20.92 21.71
N SER A 179 29.74 22.14 21.78
CA SER A 179 30.63 22.65 22.81
C SER A 179 30.20 24.06 23.20
N LYS A 180 30.40 24.43 24.46
CA LYS A 180 30.04 25.74 25.00
C LYS A 180 31.04 26.21 26.05
N PRO A 181 31.56 27.43 25.96
CA PRO A 181 31.38 28.40 24.87
C PRO A 181 32.15 27.96 23.62
N SER A 182 31.54 28.09 22.45
CA SER A 182 32.18 27.84 21.15
C SER A 182 32.90 29.09 20.60
N ALA A 183 33.90 28.90 19.74
CA ALA A 183 34.52 30.01 19.02
C ALA A 183 33.55 30.63 18.00
N ILE A 184 32.69 29.82 17.38
CA ILE A 184 31.58 30.28 16.53
C ILE A 184 30.66 31.23 17.32
N GLY A 185 30.20 30.84 18.51
CA GLY A 185 29.32 31.67 19.33
C GLY A 185 29.94 32.98 19.81
N ARG A 186 31.28 33.06 19.86
CA ARG A 186 32.03 34.28 20.25
C ARG A 186 32.46 35.15 19.08
N SER A 187 32.34 34.68 17.84
CA SER A 187 32.92 35.39 16.69
C SER A 187 32.16 36.67 16.33
N GLY A 188 30.87 36.74 16.70
CA GLY A 188 29.96 37.83 16.29
C GLY A 188 29.45 37.67 14.86
N ASP A 189 29.77 36.57 14.18
CA ASP A 189 29.39 36.32 12.78
C ASP A 189 28.13 35.47 12.62
N VAL A 190 27.46 35.10 13.73
CA VAL A 190 26.25 34.27 13.76
C VAL A 190 25.05 35.05 14.31
N ASP A 191 23.92 34.99 13.60
CA ASP A 191 22.64 35.53 14.08
C ASP A 191 21.99 34.59 15.09
N PHE A 192 22.08 33.29 14.83
CA PHE A 192 21.49 32.25 15.67
C PHE A 192 22.54 31.20 16.01
N MET A 193 22.84 31.04 17.29
CA MET A 193 23.82 30.06 17.78
C MET A 193 23.14 28.90 18.49
N ILE A 194 23.29 27.70 17.94
CA ILE A 194 22.71 26.45 18.46
C ILE A 194 23.84 25.62 19.09
N GLU A 195 23.87 25.53 20.42
CA GLU A 195 24.90 24.82 21.19
C GLU A 195 24.32 23.56 21.87
N ALA A 196 24.23 22.47 21.12
CA ALA A 196 23.74 21.18 21.60
C ALA A 196 24.86 20.39 22.31
N VAL A 197 25.19 20.78 23.55
CA VAL A 197 26.32 20.23 24.32
C VAL A 197 26.02 18.83 24.86
N THR A 198 26.46 17.79 24.15
CA THR A 198 26.22 16.38 24.51
C THR A 198 27.16 15.81 25.56
N GLY A 199 28.16 16.58 25.99
CA GLY A 199 29.19 16.15 26.94
C GLY A 199 30.23 15.19 26.33
N ALA A 200 30.94 14.48 27.22
CA ALA A 200 32.00 13.53 26.86
C ALA A 200 31.47 12.37 26.00
N GLU A 201 32.17 12.03 24.93
CA GLU A 201 31.82 10.91 24.06
C GLU A 201 32.21 9.56 24.69
N VAL A 202 31.53 8.47 24.29
CA VAL A 202 31.84 7.11 24.76
C VAL A 202 33.29 6.73 24.42
N VAL A 203 33.73 7.08 23.22
CA VAL A 203 35.14 7.08 22.82
C VAL A 203 35.59 8.53 22.82
N THR A 204 36.54 8.88 23.70
CA THR A 204 37.05 10.25 23.87
C THR A 204 37.39 10.90 22.52
N GLY A 205 36.83 12.08 22.24
CA GLY A 205 37.06 12.83 20.98
C GLY A 205 36.28 12.31 19.76
N SER A 206 35.60 11.16 19.85
CA SER A 206 34.83 10.59 18.73
C SER A 206 33.46 11.27 18.55
N THR A 207 33.48 12.55 18.20
CA THR A 207 32.30 13.42 18.00
C THR A 207 31.36 12.98 16.88
N ARG A 208 31.73 11.96 16.08
CA ARG A 208 30.81 11.31 15.14
C ARG A 208 29.63 10.59 15.83
N MET A 209 29.69 10.41 17.15
CA MET A 209 28.69 9.71 17.97
C MET A 209 27.61 10.69 18.44
N LYS A 210 27.55 11.05 19.74
CA LYS A 210 26.44 11.85 20.27
C LYS A 210 26.36 13.24 19.62
N ALA A 211 27.49 13.93 19.48
CA ALA A 211 27.52 15.25 18.86
C ALA A 211 27.02 15.21 17.39
N GLY A 212 27.41 14.17 16.64
CA GLY A 212 26.89 13.90 15.29
C GLY A 212 25.38 13.65 15.29
N THR A 213 24.87 12.85 16.22
CA THR A 213 23.43 12.59 16.36
C THR A 213 22.66 13.87 16.71
N ALA A 214 23.14 14.66 17.67
CA ALA A 214 22.53 15.94 18.04
C ALA A 214 22.47 16.89 16.84
N THR A 215 23.58 16.99 16.11
CA THR A 215 23.67 17.78 14.87
C THR A 215 22.62 17.33 13.85
N LYS A 216 22.48 16.02 13.61
CA LYS A 216 21.46 15.48 12.70
C LYS A 216 20.05 15.91 13.11
N LEU A 217 19.72 15.78 14.40
CA LEU A 217 18.40 16.17 14.90
C LEU A 217 18.13 17.67 14.71
N VAL A 218 19.12 18.53 14.99
CA VAL A 218 19.03 19.98 14.75
C VAL A 218 18.82 20.29 13.27
N LEU A 219 19.62 19.71 12.37
CA LEU A 219 19.48 19.96 10.93
C LEU A 219 18.12 19.52 10.41
N ASN A 220 17.64 18.34 10.83
CA ASN A 220 16.31 17.87 10.44
C ASN A 220 15.18 18.77 10.96
N MET A 221 15.31 19.34 12.16
CA MET A 221 14.35 20.33 12.68
C MET A 221 14.38 21.61 11.84
N LEU A 222 15.57 22.13 11.53
CA LEU A 222 15.73 23.33 10.71
C LEU A 222 15.10 23.12 9.32
N SER A 223 15.54 22.09 8.60
CA SER A 223 15.09 21.85 7.23
C SER A 223 13.60 21.51 7.16
N THR A 224 13.12 20.61 8.01
CA THR A 224 11.69 20.25 8.05
C THR A 224 10.82 21.43 8.50
N GLY A 225 11.24 22.17 9.52
CA GLY A 225 10.54 23.36 10.00
C GLY A 225 10.41 24.43 8.93
N ILE A 226 11.51 24.72 8.21
CA ILE A 226 11.50 25.65 7.06
C ILE A 226 10.51 25.18 6.00
N MET A 227 10.57 23.92 5.59
CA MET A 227 9.71 23.38 4.53
C MET A 227 8.22 23.39 4.93
N ILE A 228 7.90 23.14 6.19
CA ILE A 228 6.55 23.30 6.74
C ILE A 228 6.11 24.78 6.67
N LYS A 229 6.95 25.72 7.12
CA LYS A 229 6.64 27.17 7.16
C LYS A 229 6.48 27.80 5.78
N ILE A 230 7.10 27.24 4.74
CA ILE A 230 6.89 27.66 3.34
C ILE A 230 5.77 26.85 2.64
N GLY A 231 5.00 26.06 3.40
CA GLY A 231 3.78 25.41 2.94
C GLY A 231 3.99 24.13 2.16
N LYS A 232 5.14 23.45 2.26
CA LYS A 232 5.39 22.17 1.54
C LYS A 232 4.56 21.00 2.09
N THR A 233 3.94 21.19 3.26
CA THR A 233 3.04 20.23 3.90
C THR A 233 1.64 20.81 4.09
N TYR A 234 0.69 19.93 4.40
CA TYR A 234 -0.61 20.27 4.97
C TYR A 234 -0.84 19.39 6.19
N GLY A 235 -0.90 19.98 7.38
CA GLY A 235 -0.73 19.23 8.62
C GLY A 235 0.60 18.46 8.59
N ASN A 236 0.54 17.15 8.79
CA ASN A 236 1.69 16.23 8.71
C ASN A 236 1.80 15.52 7.33
N ILE A 237 1.03 15.94 6.33
CA ILE A 237 1.02 15.34 4.99
C ILE A 237 1.95 16.12 4.06
N MET A 238 2.88 15.40 3.43
CA MET A 238 3.77 15.90 2.39
C MET A 238 3.01 16.14 1.08
N ILE A 239 2.42 17.33 0.94
CA ILE A 239 1.46 17.61 -0.12
C ILE A 239 2.10 18.13 -1.41
N ASP A 240 3.33 18.67 -1.34
CA ASP A 240 4.06 19.15 -2.51
C ASP A 240 4.85 18.01 -3.16
N VAL A 241 4.13 16.95 -3.58
CA VAL A 241 4.69 15.76 -4.23
C VAL A 241 4.37 15.77 -5.72
N LYS A 242 5.35 15.44 -6.58
CA LYS A 242 5.12 15.21 -8.01
C LYS A 242 4.83 13.73 -8.28
N PRO A 243 3.59 13.34 -8.66
CA PRO A 243 3.25 11.94 -8.89
C PRO A 243 3.81 11.41 -10.21
N THR A 244 5.09 11.01 -10.20
CA THR A 244 5.82 10.48 -11.38
C THR A 244 5.77 8.96 -11.52
N ASN A 245 5.42 8.23 -10.45
CA ASN A 245 5.30 6.77 -10.46
C ASN A 245 3.98 6.30 -9.82
N VAL A 246 3.65 5.01 -10.00
CA VAL A 246 2.38 4.41 -9.54
C VAL A 246 2.17 4.59 -8.03
N LYS A 247 3.22 4.37 -7.22
CA LYS A 247 3.16 4.56 -5.76
C LYS A 247 2.81 6.00 -5.38
N LEU A 248 3.44 6.99 -6.04
CA LEU A 248 3.20 8.41 -5.76
C LEU A 248 1.84 8.87 -6.27
N LYS A 249 1.34 8.33 -7.38
CA LYS A 249 -0.04 8.56 -7.85
C LYS A 249 -1.04 8.10 -6.81
N GLN A 250 -0.94 6.84 -6.35
CA GLN A 250 -1.87 6.30 -5.35
C GLN A 250 -1.81 7.08 -4.04
N ARG A 251 -0.59 7.44 -3.59
CA ARG A 251 -0.40 8.28 -2.40
C ARG A 251 -1.05 9.66 -2.56
N THR A 252 -0.91 10.29 -3.72
CA THR A 252 -1.53 11.59 -4.02
C THR A 252 -3.06 11.52 -3.95
N ARG A 253 -3.66 10.46 -4.51
CA ARG A 253 -5.10 10.23 -4.42
C ARG A 253 -5.56 10.07 -2.96
N GLY A 254 -4.79 9.30 -2.17
CA GLY A 254 -5.02 9.16 -0.73
C GLY A 254 -5.01 10.49 0.01
N PHE A 255 -3.98 11.32 -0.23
CA PHE A 255 -3.87 12.65 0.37
C PHE A 255 -5.03 13.56 0.01
N LEU A 256 -5.46 13.60 -1.26
CA LEU A 256 -6.58 14.43 -1.69
C LEU A 256 -7.89 13.99 -1.04
N ARG A 257 -8.12 12.68 -0.91
CA ARG A 257 -9.29 12.13 -0.22
C ARG A 257 -9.29 12.45 1.27
N GLU A 258 -8.14 12.34 1.92
CA GLU A 258 -7.98 12.69 3.33
C GLU A 258 -8.18 14.18 3.57
N ILE A 259 -7.63 15.03 2.69
CA ILE A 259 -7.76 16.48 2.81
C ILE A 259 -9.17 16.95 2.50
N CYS A 260 -9.78 16.48 1.41
CA CYS A 260 -11.05 17.03 0.92
C CYS A 260 -12.29 16.29 1.46
N GLY A 261 -12.11 15.11 2.05
CA GLY A 261 -13.20 14.27 2.58
C GLY A 261 -14.25 13.95 1.51
N GLU A 262 -15.52 14.06 1.89
CA GLU A 262 -16.69 13.81 1.04
C GLU A 262 -16.75 14.66 -0.24
N ARG A 263 -15.99 15.77 -0.30
CA ARG A 263 -15.92 16.63 -1.49
C ARG A 263 -15.08 16.00 -2.60
N CYS A 264 -14.18 15.08 -2.25
CA CYS A 264 -13.28 14.45 -3.22
C CYS A 264 -14.05 13.50 -4.14
N PRO A 265 -13.81 13.53 -5.46
CA PRO A 265 -14.34 12.52 -6.37
C PRO A 265 -14.00 11.10 -5.92
N VAL A 266 -14.98 10.21 -6.00
CA VAL A 266 -14.83 8.79 -5.59
C VAL A 266 -13.98 8.03 -6.60
N LEU A 267 -14.20 8.26 -7.90
CA LEU A 267 -13.48 7.59 -8.98
C LEU A 267 -12.06 8.15 -9.17
N ASP A 268 -11.09 7.24 -9.31
CA ASP A 268 -9.69 7.58 -9.52
C ASP A 268 -9.49 8.37 -10.83
N GLU A 269 -10.25 8.05 -11.88
CA GLU A 269 -10.19 8.69 -13.20
C GLU A 269 -10.57 10.18 -13.15
N ALA A 270 -11.60 10.52 -12.35
CA ALA A 270 -12.03 11.90 -12.18
C ALA A 270 -10.99 12.74 -11.41
N LEU A 271 -10.37 12.13 -10.41
CA LEU A 271 -9.30 12.76 -9.63
C LEU A 271 -8.03 12.94 -10.47
N ASP A 272 -7.68 11.93 -11.27
CA ASP A 272 -6.55 11.97 -12.20
C ASP A 272 -6.73 13.02 -13.30
N ALA A 273 -7.94 13.17 -13.84
CA ALA A 273 -8.27 14.22 -14.80
C ALA A 273 -8.09 15.62 -14.19
N THR A 274 -8.54 15.81 -12.95
CA THR A 274 -8.39 17.07 -12.21
C THR A 274 -6.91 17.36 -11.91
N LEU A 275 -6.15 16.34 -11.49
CA LEU A 275 -4.69 16.42 -11.31
C LEU A 275 -3.97 16.81 -12.60
N ALA A 276 -4.33 16.21 -13.74
CA ALA A 276 -3.73 16.55 -15.03
C ALA A 276 -4.02 18.01 -15.42
N ALA A 277 -5.27 18.46 -15.26
CA ALA A 277 -5.66 19.84 -15.55
C ALA A 277 -4.97 20.87 -14.64
N CYS A 278 -4.65 20.48 -13.40
CA CYS A 278 -3.94 21.31 -12.42
C CYS A 278 -2.40 21.19 -12.51
N GLY A 279 -1.85 20.70 -13.62
CA GLY A 279 -0.40 20.55 -13.80
C GLY A 279 0.26 19.60 -12.79
N ARG A 280 -0.52 18.66 -12.23
CA ARG A 280 -0.16 17.72 -11.15
C ARG A 280 0.15 18.38 -9.81
N SER A 281 -0.31 19.62 -9.58
CA SER A 281 -0.22 20.28 -8.27
C SER A 281 -1.31 19.78 -7.33
N VAL A 282 -0.93 19.02 -6.29
CA VAL A 282 -1.89 18.46 -5.34
C VAL A 282 -2.58 19.56 -4.52
N LYS A 283 -1.85 20.61 -4.15
CA LYS A 283 -2.41 21.77 -3.46
C LYS A 283 -3.50 22.45 -4.27
N LEU A 284 -3.25 22.66 -5.57
CA LEU A 284 -4.22 23.31 -6.46
C LEU A 284 -5.48 22.46 -6.61
N VAL A 285 -5.32 21.14 -6.79
CA VAL A 285 -6.45 20.21 -6.85
C VAL A 285 -7.26 20.24 -5.57
N ALA A 286 -6.62 20.27 -4.40
CA ALA A 286 -7.31 20.36 -3.13
C ALA A 286 -8.17 21.64 -3.05
N VAL A 287 -7.65 22.79 -3.47
CA VAL A 287 -8.43 24.05 -3.50
C VAL A 287 -9.60 23.99 -4.50
N VAL A 288 -9.37 23.42 -5.69
CA VAL A 288 -10.43 23.21 -6.71
C VAL A 288 -11.56 22.36 -6.15
N ILE A 289 -11.23 21.21 -5.54
CA ILE A 289 -12.21 20.28 -4.97
C ILE A 289 -12.91 20.91 -3.76
N TRP A 290 -12.17 21.57 -2.88
CA TRP A 290 -12.70 22.09 -1.63
C TRP A 290 -13.76 23.18 -1.83
N PHE A 291 -13.52 24.09 -2.78
CA PHE A 291 -14.44 25.20 -3.06
C PHE A 291 -15.32 24.98 -4.28
N ASN A 292 -15.09 23.92 -5.06
CA ASN A 292 -15.75 23.66 -6.34
C ASN A 292 -15.69 24.87 -7.30
N ILE A 293 -14.47 25.40 -7.50
CA ILE A 293 -14.21 26.61 -8.31
C ILE A 293 -13.28 26.31 -9.50
N PRO A 294 -13.31 27.13 -10.57
CA PRO A 294 -12.41 26.98 -11.69
C PRO A 294 -10.93 27.07 -11.29
N ILE A 295 -10.06 26.35 -12.01
CA ILE A 295 -8.61 26.26 -11.74
C ILE A 295 -7.96 27.65 -11.63
N ALA A 296 -8.32 28.60 -12.49
CA ALA A 296 -7.77 29.96 -12.44
C ALA A 296 -8.15 30.75 -11.18
N GLN A 297 -9.30 30.44 -10.57
CA GLN A 297 -9.70 31.04 -9.29
C GLN A 297 -9.02 30.33 -8.12
N ALA A 298 -8.93 28.99 -8.17
CA ALA A 298 -8.18 28.21 -7.20
C ALA A 298 -6.69 28.59 -7.14
N GLN A 299 -6.08 28.85 -8.31
CA GLN A 299 -4.69 29.29 -8.40
C GLN A 299 -4.50 30.66 -7.74
N ARG A 300 -5.33 31.66 -8.06
CA ARG A 300 -5.29 32.97 -7.41
C ARG A 300 -5.41 32.88 -5.89
N ARG A 301 -6.31 32.04 -5.41
CA ARG A 301 -6.50 31.80 -3.98
C ARG A 301 -5.28 31.16 -3.32
N LEU A 302 -4.65 30.22 -4.00
CA LEU A 302 -3.42 29.59 -3.53
C LEU A 302 -2.25 30.59 -3.53
N ASP A 303 -2.17 31.48 -4.53
CA ASP A 303 -1.16 32.53 -4.64
C ASP A 303 -1.34 33.60 -3.55
N GLU A 304 -2.56 34.06 -3.30
CA GLU A 304 -2.91 34.96 -2.18
C GLU A 304 -2.57 34.34 -0.81
N ALA A 305 -2.62 33.01 -0.71
CA ALA A 305 -2.19 32.25 0.46
C ALA A 305 -0.69 31.93 0.50
N ASN A 306 0.12 32.53 -0.39
CA ASN A 306 1.57 32.28 -0.53
C ASN A 306 1.92 30.80 -0.72
N GLY A 307 1.06 30.03 -1.40
CA GLY A 307 1.25 28.60 -1.63
C GLY A 307 1.05 27.70 -0.40
N ILE A 308 0.56 28.25 0.72
CA ILE A 308 0.25 27.53 1.95
C ILE A 308 -1.19 27.02 1.89
N LEU A 309 -1.37 25.70 1.76
CA LEU A 309 -2.69 25.10 1.57
C LEU A 309 -3.63 25.38 2.75
N ALA A 310 -3.14 25.31 3.99
CA ALA A 310 -3.96 25.57 5.18
C ALA A 310 -4.61 26.97 5.14
N ASN A 311 -3.85 27.99 4.73
CA ASN A 311 -4.36 29.36 4.60
C ASN A 311 -5.33 29.47 3.42
N ALA A 312 -5.03 28.81 2.30
CA ALA A 312 -5.91 28.81 1.12
C ALA A 312 -7.30 28.22 1.43
N LEU A 313 -7.39 27.26 2.34
CA LEU A 313 -8.65 26.62 2.75
C LEU A 313 -9.42 27.39 3.86
N GLN A 314 -8.82 28.40 4.49
CA GLN A 314 -9.32 29.02 5.74
C GLN A 314 -10.37 30.14 5.60
N SER A 315 -11.01 30.35 4.44
CA SER A 315 -11.92 31.51 4.26
C SER A 315 -13.29 31.16 3.64
N GLN A 316 -14.36 31.41 4.41
CA GLN A 316 -15.78 31.14 4.16
C GLN A 316 -16.19 29.65 4.15
N GLU A 317 -17.11 29.30 5.06
CA GLU A 317 -17.82 28.02 5.05
C GLU A 317 -18.36 27.75 3.64
N PRO A 318 -18.11 26.55 3.06
CA PRO A 318 -18.71 26.19 1.79
C PRO A 318 -20.24 26.14 1.93
N PRO A 319 -21.01 26.45 0.85
CA PRO A 319 -22.45 26.34 0.89
C PRO A 319 -22.85 24.93 1.33
N ARG A 320 -23.65 24.83 2.40
CA ARG A 320 -24.15 23.54 2.91
C ARG A 320 -24.84 22.80 1.77
N LEU A 321 -24.33 21.61 1.47
CA LEU A 321 -25.06 20.63 0.67
C LEU A 321 -26.40 20.39 1.36
N LYS A 322 -27.51 20.56 0.63
CA LYS A 322 -28.85 20.25 1.12
C LYS A 322 -28.85 18.83 1.69
N GLU A 323 -29.32 18.68 2.94
CA GLU A 323 -29.47 17.40 3.61
C GLU A 323 -30.18 16.40 2.68
N ARG A 324 -29.45 15.40 2.22
CA ARG A 324 -30.05 14.17 1.70
C ARG A 324 -30.53 13.37 2.89
N ARG A 325 -31.77 12.89 2.83
CA ARG A 325 -32.35 11.89 3.76
C ARG A 325 -31.29 10.85 4.11
N ALA A 326 -31.04 10.62 5.40
CA ALA A 326 -30.04 9.67 5.87
C ALA A 326 -30.35 8.28 5.30
N LYS A 327 -29.47 7.77 4.43
CA LYS A 327 -29.55 6.42 3.90
C LYS A 327 -29.06 5.45 4.98
N THR A 328 -29.79 4.35 5.20
CA THR A 328 -29.33 3.25 6.05
C THR A 328 -28.45 2.32 5.22
N PHE A 329 -27.28 1.95 5.74
CA PHE A 329 -26.30 1.14 5.01
C PHE A 329 -26.11 -0.26 5.61
N TYR A 330 -25.92 -1.24 4.73
CA TYR A 330 -25.68 -2.65 5.07
C TYR A 330 -24.44 -3.14 4.33
N LEU A 331 -23.61 -3.93 5.02
CA LEU A 331 -22.40 -4.54 4.45
C LEU A 331 -22.62 -6.04 4.22
N CYS A 332 -22.37 -6.52 3.02
CA CYS A 332 -22.35 -7.94 2.71
C CYS A 332 -21.02 -8.34 2.07
N VAL A 333 -20.42 -9.43 2.55
CA VAL A 333 -19.11 -9.93 2.09
C VAL A 333 -19.21 -11.39 1.68
N ASP A 334 -18.86 -11.69 0.43
CA ASP A 334 -18.69 -13.02 -0.16
C ASP A 334 -17.19 -13.37 -0.20
N GLY A 335 -16.70 -14.05 0.83
CA GLY A 335 -15.33 -14.52 1.00
C GLY A 335 -15.07 -15.89 0.39
N GLY A 336 -15.15 -15.99 -0.93
CA GLY A 336 -14.84 -17.21 -1.66
C GLY A 336 -13.36 -17.63 -1.57
N GLY A 337 -13.07 -18.92 -1.75
CA GLY A 337 -11.71 -19.48 -1.67
C GLY A 337 -10.71 -19.03 -2.76
N SER A 338 -11.08 -18.08 -3.62
CA SER A 338 -10.24 -17.52 -4.69
C SER A 338 -10.42 -16.01 -4.89
N LYS A 339 -11.53 -15.44 -4.41
CA LYS A 339 -11.89 -14.02 -4.47
C LYS A 339 -12.74 -13.67 -3.25
N THR A 340 -12.55 -12.49 -2.69
CA THR A 340 -13.42 -11.91 -1.68
C THR A 340 -14.13 -10.71 -2.31
N HIS A 341 -15.46 -10.66 -2.27
CA HIS A 341 -16.25 -9.57 -2.81
C HIS A 341 -17.08 -8.91 -1.70
N ALA A 342 -16.93 -7.62 -1.49
CA ALA A 342 -17.67 -6.86 -0.49
C ALA A 342 -18.58 -5.85 -1.18
N VAL A 343 -19.81 -5.73 -0.71
CA VAL A 343 -20.82 -4.82 -1.27
C VAL A 343 -21.47 -4.04 -0.13
N ILE A 344 -21.61 -2.72 -0.34
CA ILE A 344 -22.41 -1.84 0.52
C ILE A 344 -23.71 -1.52 -0.21
N THR A 345 -24.83 -1.85 0.42
CA THR A 345 -26.17 -1.52 -0.09
C THR A 345 -26.85 -0.50 0.82
N SER A 346 -27.75 0.29 0.25
CA SER A 346 -28.61 1.20 1.04
C SER A 346 -30.10 0.89 0.92
N PHE A 347 -30.83 1.21 1.98
CA PHE A 347 -32.29 1.11 2.06
C PHE A 347 -32.90 2.47 2.43
N ASP A 348 -33.96 2.87 1.72
CA ASP A 348 -34.63 4.16 1.89
C ASP A 348 -36.11 4.07 2.29
N GLY A 349 -36.57 2.86 2.69
CA GLY A 349 -37.93 2.61 3.17
C GLY A 349 -38.98 2.35 2.07
N MET A 350 -38.62 2.44 0.78
CA MET A 350 -39.51 2.07 -0.34
C MET A 350 -38.85 1.14 -1.37
N ASN A 351 -37.51 1.14 -1.49
CA ASN A 351 -36.78 0.21 -2.35
C ASN A 351 -35.51 -0.30 -1.65
N ALA A 352 -35.33 -1.62 -1.59
CA ALA A 352 -34.00 -2.22 -1.39
C ALA A 352 -33.28 -2.21 -2.75
N GLY A 353 -32.35 -1.28 -3.01
CA GLY A 353 -31.83 -1.28 -4.39
C GLY A 353 -30.66 -0.42 -4.83
N GLY A 354 -29.93 0.29 -3.96
CA GLY A 354 -28.71 0.99 -4.39
C GLY A 354 -27.44 0.24 -4.03
N MET A 355 -26.66 -0.26 -5.02
CA MET A 355 -25.29 -0.72 -4.78
C MET A 355 -24.42 0.52 -4.64
N GLU A 356 -24.16 0.92 -3.40
CA GLU A 356 -23.49 2.19 -3.11
C GLU A 356 -21.97 2.07 -3.28
N ALA A 357 -21.42 0.89 -3.01
CA ALA A 357 -20.01 0.58 -3.24
C ALA A 357 -19.79 -0.94 -3.40
N GLU A 358 -18.76 -1.30 -4.17
CA GLU A 358 -18.27 -2.68 -4.29
C GLU A 358 -16.73 -2.72 -4.16
N GLY A 359 -16.20 -3.82 -3.64
CA GLY A 359 -14.77 -4.04 -3.47
C GLY A 359 -14.40 -5.49 -3.74
N ASN A 360 -13.30 -5.71 -4.46
CA ASN A 360 -12.78 -7.05 -4.77
C ASN A 360 -11.37 -7.23 -4.18
N ALA A 361 -11.13 -8.36 -3.52
CA ALA A 361 -9.83 -8.75 -2.98
C ALA A 361 -9.50 -10.23 -3.29
N GLY A 362 -8.26 -10.64 -3.01
CA GLY A 362 -7.82 -12.06 -3.08
C GLY A 362 -8.47 -12.96 -2.03
N PRO A 363 -8.07 -14.24 -1.91
CA PRO A 363 -8.57 -15.13 -0.85
C PRO A 363 -8.22 -14.58 0.54
N CYS A 364 -9.25 -14.41 1.36
CA CYS A 364 -9.24 -14.03 2.78
C CYS A 364 -8.20 -12.97 3.20
N ASN A 365 -8.46 -11.71 2.88
CA ASN A 365 -7.95 -10.58 3.66
C ASN A 365 -9.11 -9.60 3.91
N ALA A 366 -9.58 -9.52 5.15
CA ALA A 366 -10.54 -8.52 5.61
C ALA A 366 -9.78 -7.30 6.16
N ASP A 367 -9.09 -6.57 5.27
CA ASP A 367 -8.41 -5.32 5.63
C ASP A 367 -8.81 -4.25 4.62
N LEU A 368 -9.94 -3.58 4.88
CA LEU A 368 -10.29 -2.20 4.46
C LEU A 368 -11.79 -1.99 4.67
N ILE A 369 -12.17 -1.57 5.88
CA ILE A 369 -13.51 -1.02 6.12
C ILE A 369 -13.30 0.25 6.95
N ARG A 370 -13.61 1.43 6.38
CA ARG A 370 -13.59 2.72 7.08
C ARG A 370 -15.01 3.24 7.26
N GLU A 371 -15.27 3.75 8.47
CA GLU A 371 -16.22 4.80 8.86
C GLU A 371 -17.59 4.87 8.14
N ALA A 372 -18.29 3.75 8.02
CA ALA A 372 -19.74 3.75 7.88
C ALA A 372 -20.33 2.93 9.03
N GLY A 373 -21.14 3.53 9.89
CA GLY A 373 -21.87 2.80 10.92
C GLY A 373 -22.93 1.91 10.28
N PHE A 374 -22.64 0.63 10.06
CA PHE A 374 -23.59 -0.30 9.43
C PHE A 374 -24.71 -0.69 10.40
N LYS A 375 -25.96 -0.73 9.91
CA LYS A 375 -27.11 -1.23 10.70
C LYS A 375 -26.99 -2.74 10.95
N SER A 376 -26.49 -3.48 9.97
CA SER A 376 -26.14 -4.90 10.08
C SER A 376 -25.03 -5.28 9.09
N ALA A 377 -24.31 -6.35 9.37
CA ALA A 377 -23.33 -6.93 8.46
C ALA A 377 -23.46 -8.44 8.31
N TRP A 378 -23.31 -8.94 7.09
CA TRP A 378 -23.27 -10.37 6.78
C TRP A 378 -21.94 -10.73 6.11
N ILE A 379 -21.11 -11.51 6.80
CA ILE A 379 -19.83 -12.01 6.31
C ILE A 379 -19.93 -13.51 6.03
N ALA A 380 -19.96 -13.87 4.76
CA ALA A 380 -20.01 -15.26 4.33
C ALA A 380 -18.63 -15.69 3.82
N MET A 381 -18.15 -16.88 4.22
CA MET A 381 -16.81 -17.35 3.87
C MET A 381 -16.79 -18.81 3.46
N ALA A 382 -16.02 -19.10 2.42
CA ALA A 382 -15.80 -20.45 1.94
C ALA A 382 -15.12 -21.32 3.02
N GLY A 383 -15.67 -22.51 3.23
CA GLY A 383 -15.08 -23.51 4.14
C GLY A 383 -15.39 -23.30 5.63
N LEU A 384 -16.36 -22.44 5.98
CA LEU A 384 -16.82 -22.23 7.35
C LEU A 384 -17.59 -23.42 7.97
N ASP A 385 -17.54 -24.61 7.35
CA ASP A 385 -18.21 -25.82 7.84
C ASP A 385 -17.48 -26.49 9.03
N ARG A 386 -16.30 -25.99 9.41
CA ARG A 386 -15.50 -26.54 10.50
C ARG A 386 -16.00 -26.05 11.86
N LYS A 387 -16.35 -26.99 12.76
CA LYS A 387 -16.75 -26.68 14.14
C LYS A 387 -15.70 -25.80 14.83
N GLY A 388 -16.13 -24.72 15.48
CA GLY A 388 -15.26 -23.80 16.22
C GLY A 388 -14.70 -22.62 15.41
N LEU A 389 -14.72 -22.68 14.07
CA LEU A 389 -14.15 -21.62 13.22
C LEU A 389 -15.04 -20.36 13.23
N LYS A 390 -16.36 -20.54 13.23
CA LYS A 390 -17.35 -19.46 13.27
C LYS A 390 -17.19 -18.59 14.54
N GLU A 391 -17.00 -19.22 15.70
CA GLU A 391 -16.84 -18.54 16.98
C GLU A 391 -15.54 -17.72 17.05
N ILE A 392 -14.45 -18.25 16.49
CA ILE A 392 -13.15 -17.55 16.43
C ILE A 392 -13.27 -16.29 15.57
N LEU A 393 -13.91 -16.41 14.40
CA LEU A 393 -14.07 -15.31 13.46
C LEU A 393 -15.02 -14.24 13.99
N TYR A 394 -16.11 -14.64 14.64
CA TYR A 394 -17.04 -13.71 15.27
C TYR A 394 -16.32 -12.79 16.27
N LYS A 395 -15.51 -13.37 17.17
CA LYS A 395 -14.71 -12.60 18.14
C LYS A 395 -13.71 -11.66 17.48
N ALA A 396 -13.11 -12.07 16.36
CA ALA A 396 -12.13 -11.26 15.65
C ALA A 396 -12.78 -10.08 14.89
N LEU A 397 -13.96 -10.30 14.31
CA LEU A 397 -14.61 -9.35 13.40
C LEU A 397 -15.52 -8.35 14.12
N GLN A 398 -16.17 -8.75 15.23
CA GLN A 398 -17.10 -7.86 15.96
C GLN A 398 -16.47 -6.53 16.41
N HIS A 399 -15.15 -6.50 16.65
CA HIS A 399 -14.42 -5.30 17.07
C HIS A 399 -13.70 -4.56 15.93
N LYS A 400 -13.68 -5.14 14.73
CA LYS A 400 -12.99 -4.58 13.55
C LYS A 400 -13.95 -3.90 12.58
N LEU A 401 -15.24 -4.24 12.64
CA LEU A 401 -16.28 -3.64 11.82
C LEU A 401 -16.88 -2.41 12.52
N PRO A 402 -17.11 -1.30 11.81
CA PRO A 402 -17.83 -0.14 12.35
C PRO A 402 -19.34 -0.44 12.41
N LEU A 403 -19.76 -1.33 13.30
CA LEU A 403 -21.17 -1.67 13.52
C LEU A 403 -21.83 -0.67 14.49
N GLN A 404 -23.10 -0.35 14.27
CA GLN A 404 -23.90 0.42 15.24
C GLN A 404 -24.14 -0.39 16.53
N PRO A 405 -24.44 0.23 17.68
CA PRO A 405 -24.61 -0.48 18.96
C PRO A 405 -25.65 -1.62 18.95
N GLU A 406 -26.72 -1.46 18.16
CA GLU A 406 -27.82 -2.43 18.02
C GLU A 406 -27.64 -3.37 16.82
N ALA A 407 -26.50 -3.30 16.12
CA ALA A 407 -26.32 -3.94 14.83
C ALA A 407 -26.13 -5.45 14.93
N SER A 408 -26.69 -6.20 13.97
CA SER A 408 -26.48 -7.63 13.87
C SER A 408 -25.25 -7.98 13.03
N LEU A 409 -24.52 -9.02 13.43
CA LEU A 409 -23.41 -9.60 12.65
C LEU A 409 -23.71 -11.06 12.36
N GLN A 410 -23.92 -11.40 11.09
CA GLN A 410 -24.10 -12.78 10.62
C GLN A 410 -22.81 -13.30 9.99
N ILE A 411 -22.37 -14.50 10.40
CA ILE A 411 -21.21 -15.19 9.80
C ILE A 411 -21.61 -16.60 9.35
N THR A 412 -21.46 -16.87 8.06
CA THR A 412 -21.96 -18.09 7.40
C THR A 412 -20.99 -18.64 6.36
N ASN A 413 -21.36 -19.77 5.75
CA ASN A 413 -20.74 -20.25 4.52
C ASN A 413 -21.12 -19.33 3.35
N ASP A 414 -20.22 -19.11 2.39
CA ASP A 414 -20.43 -18.23 1.21
C ASP A 414 -21.62 -18.65 0.36
N ILE A 415 -21.90 -19.94 0.29
CA ILE A 415 -23.02 -20.51 -0.48
C ILE A 415 -24.39 -20.06 0.06
N GLU A 416 -24.47 -19.71 1.33
CA GLU A 416 -25.73 -19.26 1.96
C GLU A 416 -26.22 -17.94 1.38
N LEU A 417 -25.32 -17.04 0.96
CA LEU A 417 -25.69 -15.78 0.29
C LEU A 417 -26.42 -16.04 -1.02
N ILE A 418 -26.00 -17.07 -1.76
CA ILE A 418 -26.58 -17.45 -3.05
C ILE A 418 -28.00 -18.00 -2.85
N ALA A 419 -28.18 -18.82 -1.81
CA ALA A 419 -29.50 -19.32 -1.45
C ALA A 419 -30.42 -18.18 -1.00
N ALA A 420 -29.91 -17.24 -0.20
CA ALA A 420 -30.67 -16.10 0.31
C ALA A 420 -31.16 -15.15 -0.77
N ASP A 421 -30.29 -14.81 -1.73
CA ASP A 421 -30.68 -14.05 -2.91
C ASP A 421 -31.84 -14.72 -3.66
N LYS A 422 -31.75 -16.04 -3.85
CA LYS A 422 -32.79 -16.78 -4.57
C LYS A 422 -34.10 -16.84 -3.81
N PHE A 423 -34.04 -17.06 -2.50
CA PHE A 423 -35.21 -17.02 -1.63
C PHE A 423 -35.89 -15.64 -1.65
N HIS A 424 -35.12 -14.55 -1.68
CA HIS A 424 -35.65 -13.18 -1.83
C HIS A 424 -36.34 -12.97 -3.19
N GLU A 425 -35.76 -13.45 -4.29
CA GLU A 425 -36.36 -13.38 -5.63
C GLU A 425 -37.70 -14.13 -5.67
N ILE A 426 -37.75 -15.34 -5.10
CA ILE A 426 -38.97 -16.16 -5.04
C ILE A 426 -40.08 -15.44 -4.26
N ASP A 427 -39.76 -14.84 -3.11
CA ASP A 427 -40.74 -14.11 -2.29
C ASP A 427 -41.34 -12.89 -3.02
N TYR A 428 -40.57 -12.28 -3.91
CA TYR A 428 -41.01 -11.13 -4.70
C TYR A 428 -41.88 -11.54 -5.89
N GLU A 429 -41.61 -12.71 -6.48
CA GLU A 429 -42.24 -13.15 -7.73
C GLU A 429 -43.50 -14.03 -7.52
N VAL A 430 -43.59 -14.88 -6.48
CA VAL A 430 -44.70 -15.87 -6.35
C VAL A 430 -44.99 -16.29 -4.89
N GLN A 431 -46.28 -16.33 -4.51
CA GLN A 431 -46.78 -16.76 -3.20
C GLN A 431 -46.98 -18.29 -3.04
N GLN A 432 -46.18 -19.16 -3.68
CA GLN A 432 -46.39 -20.62 -3.63
C GLN A 432 -45.11 -21.48 -3.62
N GLY A 433 -45.06 -22.43 -2.67
CA GLY A 433 -44.70 -23.85 -2.89
C GLY A 433 -43.25 -24.24 -3.17
N ILE A 434 -42.29 -23.32 -3.12
CA ILE A 434 -40.86 -23.65 -3.23
C ILE A 434 -40.23 -23.73 -1.85
N ASP A 435 -40.02 -24.96 -1.40
CA ASP A 435 -39.51 -25.23 -0.04
C ASP A 435 -37.97 -25.33 -0.02
N HIS A 436 -37.36 -25.62 -1.19
CA HIS A 436 -35.93 -25.91 -1.30
C HIS A 436 -35.21 -25.10 -2.39
N VAL A 437 -34.02 -24.64 -2.04
CA VAL A 437 -33.05 -24.08 -2.99
C VAL A 437 -31.80 -24.95 -2.98
N ILE A 438 -31.46 -25.50 -4.14
CA ILE A 438 -30.20 -26.23 -4.37
C ILE A 438 -29.22 -25.27 -5.03
N VAL A 439 -28.03 -25.11 -4.44
CA VAL A 439 -26.96 -24.28 -5.00
C VAL A 439 -25.84 -25.18 -5.48
N LEU A 440 -25.51 -25.12 -6.77
CA LEU A 440 -24.33 -25.76 -7.36
C LEU A 440 -23.25 -24.70 -7.62
N VAL A 441 -22.14 -24.81 -6.89
CA VAL A 441 -20.97 -23.97 -7.10
C VAL A 441 -19.90 -24.75 -7.88
N ALA A 442 -19.47 -24.20 -9.01
CA ALA A 442 -18.34 -24.70 -9.79
C ALA A 442 -17.40 -23.56 -10.18
N GLY A 443 -16.19 -23.58 -9.63
CA GLY A 443 -15.11 -22.63 -9.91
C GLY A 443 -13.78 -23.36 -9.89
N THR A 444 -12.87 -22.96 -8.99
CA THR A 444 -11.62 -23.71 -8.75
C THR A 444 -11.88 -25.04 -8.02
N GLY A 445 -12.99 -25.17 -7.28
CA GLY A 445 -13.52 -26.45 -6.76
C GLY A 445 -14.98 -26.62 -7.17
N SER A 446 -15.64 -27.69 -6.72
CA SER A 446 -17.07 -27.94 -6.98
C SER A 446 -17.78 -28.50 -5.75
N VAL A 447 -19.01 -28.03 -5.50
CA VAL A 447 -19.86 -28.48 -4.40
C VAL A 447 -21.32 -28.15 -4.71
N ALA A 448 -22.24 -29.00 -4.27
CA ALA A 448 -23.66 -28.72 -4.26
C ALA A 448 -24.19 -28.75 -2.81
N MET A 449 -25.09 -27.83 -2.47
CA MET A 449 -25.73 -27.78 -1.15
C MET A 449 -27.23 -27.50 -1.28
N THR A 450 -28.02 -28.07 -0.39
CA THR A 450 -29.46 -27.82 -0.31
C THR A 450 -29.78 -26.96 0.90
N TYR A 451 -30.67 -26.00 0.70
CA TYR A 451 -31.18 -25.11 1.72
C TYR A 451 -32.70 -25.20 1.78
N HIS A 452 -33.24 -25.05 2.99
CA HIS A 452 -34.67 -25.00 3.29
C HIS A 452 -34.95 -23.78 4.17
N ARG A 453 -36.18 -23.27 4.12
CA ARG A 453 -36.61 -22.15 4.96
C ARG A 453 -37.32 -22.67 6.21
N GLU A 454 -36.78 -22.35 7.38
CA GLU A 454 -37.36 -22.70 8.68
C GLU A 454 -37.45 -21.42 9.54
N ASP A 455 -38.66 -21.08 10.01
CA ASP A 455 -38.93 -19.90 10.85
C ASP A 455 -38.35 -18.57 10.32
N GLY A 456 -38.48 -18.31 9.02
CA GLY A 456 -37.96 -17.09 8.38
C GLY A 456 -36.43 -17.07 8.22
N ARG A 457 -35.74 -18.16 8.55
CA ARG A 457 -34.30 -18.33 8.37
C ARG A 457 -33.98 -19.40 7.35
N ILE A 458 -32.82 -19.26 6.72
CA ILE A 458 -32.33 -20.21 5.73
C ILE A 458 -31.41 -21.20 6.43
N ALA A 459 -31.73 -22.49 6.36
CA ALA A 459 -30.95 -23.55 6.97
C ALA A 459 -30.44 -24.52 5.90
N ARG A 460 -29.15 -24.86 5.96
CA ARG A 460 -28.58 -25.90 5.09
C ARG A 460 -29.07 -27.27 5.57
N THR A 461 -29.67 -28.04 4.67
CA THR A 461 -30.19 -29.39 4.96
C THR A 461 -29.26 -30.49 4.47
N ASP A 462 -28.53 -30.28 3.37
CA ASP A 462 -27.67 -31.32 2.80
C ASP A 462 -26.49 -30.74 1.97
N ARG A 463 -25.50 -31.60 1.68
CA ARG A 463 -24.28 -31.27 0.95
C ARG A 463 -23.75 -32.48 0.17
N SER A 464 -23.36 -32.23 -1.08
CA SER A 464 -22.64 -33.16 -1.94
C SER A 464 -21.36 -32.54 -2.48
N GLY A 465 -20.23 -33.25 -2.33
CA GLY A 465 -18.92 -32.79 -2.81
C GLY A 465 -18.25 -31.71 -1.94
N GLY A 466 -17.29 -30.98 -2.52
CA GLY A 466 -16.50 -29.95 -1.84
C GLY A 466 -15.43 -30.48 -0.89
N TRP A 467 -15.00 -31.73 -1.06
CA TRP A 467 -13.96 -32.35 -0.21
C TRP A 467 -12.54 -31.88 -0.56
N GLY A 468 -12.43 -30.99 -1.54
CA GLY A 468 -11.18 -30.38 -1.98
C GLY A 468 -10.58 -31.08 -3.21
N ALA A 469 -9.51 -30.46 -3.72
CA ALA A 469 -8.90 -30.77 -5.01
C ALA A 469 -8.42 -32.22 -5.14
N LEU A 470 -8.00 -32.81 -4.01
CA LEU A 470 -7.48 -34.17 -3.94
C LEU A 470 -8.58 -35.22 -3.82
N LEU A 471 -9.73 -34.86 -3.25
CA LEU A 471 -10.71 -35.85 -2.76
C LEU A 471 -12.07 -35.79 -3.44
N GLY A 472 -12.51 -34.66 -4.02
CA GLY A 472 -13.90 -34.59 -4.51
C GLY A 472 -14.30 -33.41 -5.40
N ASP A 473 -13.39 -32.54 -5.83
CA ASP A 473 -13.72 -31.38 -6.69
C ASP A 473 -13.94 -31.78 -8.19
N ASN A 474 -14.56 -32.94 -8.45
CA ASN A 474 -14.80 -33.43 -9.81
C ASN A 474 -15.72 -32.46 -10.58
N GLY A 475 -15.42 -32.24 -11.86
CA GLY A 475 -16.14 -31.29 -12.71
C GLY A 475 -15.86 -29.81 -12.42
N SER A 476 -14.97 -29.50 -11.48
CA SER A 476 -14.47 -28.14 -11.27
C SER A 476 -13.45 -27.72 -12.34
N GLY A 477 -13.12 -26.43 -12.38
CA GLY A 477 -12.05 -25.92 -13.23
C GLY A 477 -10.69 -26.56 -12.92
N PHE A 478 -10.41 -26.90 -11.65
CA PHE A 478 -9.20 -27.65 -11.29
C PHE A 478 -9.20 -29.05 -11.90
N ASP A 479 -10.32 -29.77 -11.82
CA ASP A 479 -10.42 -31.11 -12.39
C ASP A 479 -10.29 -31.11 -13.92
N ILE A 480 -10.97 -30.17 -14.59
CA ILE A 480 -10.82 -29.93 -16.04
C ILE A 480 -9.36 -29.66 -16.39
N GLY A 481 -8.70 -28.75 -15.67
CA GLY A 481 -7.32 -28.40 -15.92
C GLY A 481 -6.34 -29.55 -15.66
N ARG A 482 -6.58 -30.33 -14.60
CA ARG A 482 -5.80 -31.53 -14.27
C ARG A 482 -5.92 -32.59 -15.38
N GLN A 483 -7.12 -32.82 -15.91
CA GLN A 483 -7.32 -33.75 -17.02
C GLN A 483 -6.59 -33.28 -18.29
N ALA A 484 -6.71 -32.00 -18.64
CA ALA A 484 -6.01 -31.43 -19.81
C ALA A 484 -4.48 -31.52 -19.69
N LEU A 485 -3.94 -31.18 -18.51
CA LEU A 485 -2.49 -31.29 -18.25
C LEU A 485 -1.99 -32.73 -18.32
N ARG A 486 -2.75 -33.71 -17.82
CA ARG A 486 -2.37 -35.13 -17.92
C ARG A 486 -2.29 -35.61 -19.36
N LEU A 487 -3.20 -35.16 -20.23
CA LEU A 487 -3.15 -35.47 -21.66
C LEU A 487 -1.95 -34.82 -22.33
N ALA A 488 -1.70 -33.53 -22.06
CA ALA A 488 -0.55 -32.83 -22.63
C ALA A 488 0.79 -33.44 -22.18
N LEU A 489 0.92 -33.84 -20.91
CA LEU A 489 2.11 -34.54 -20.41
C LEU A 489 2.28 -35.91 -21.06
N ALA A 490 1.21 -36.68 -21.24
CA ALA A 490 1.27 -37.98 -21.91
C ALA A 490 1.73 -37.85 -23.38
N ASP A 491 1.20 -36.86 -24.11
CA ASP A 491 1.62 -36.60 -25.49
C ASP A 491 3.12 -36.21 -25.55
N LEU A 492 3.60 -35.38 -24.61
CA LEU A 492 5.03 -35.04 -24.52
C LEU A 492 5.92 -36.27 -24.23
N GLU A 493 5.47 -37.20 -23.37
CA GLU A 493 6.21 -38.45 -23.11
C GLU A 493 6.27 -39.34 -24.35
N ASP A 494 5.17 -39.47 -25.08
CA ASP A 494 5.12 -40.27 -26.31
C ASP A 494 6.00 -39.66 -27.41
N HIS A 495 6.04 -38.33 -27.54
CA HIS A 495 6.98 -37.65 -28.43
C HIS A 495 8.45 -37.91 -28.05
N LYS A 496 8.82 -37.77 -26.78
CA LYS A 496 10.19 -38.06 -26.31
C LYS A 496 10.60 -39.51 -26.59
N ARG A 497 9.67 -40.47 -26.45
CA ARG A 497 9.92 -41.88 -26.80
C ARG A 497 10.18 -42.05 -28.30
N LEU A 498 9.41 -41.40 -29.15
CA LEU A 498 9.60 -41.43 -30.61
C LEU A 498 10.92 -40.78 -31.02
N GLU A 499 11.29 -39.62 -30.45
CA GLU A 499 12.57 -38.93 -30.67
C GLU A 499 13.76 -39.83 -30.28
N SER A 500 13.69 -40.49 -29.12
CA SER A 500 14.75 -41.39 -28.67
C SER A 500 14.94 -42.63 -29.58
N ALA A 501 13.93 -42.95 -30.39
CA ALA A 501 13.97 -44.03 -31.36
C ALA A 501 14.39 -43.57 -32.77
N SER A 502 14.13 -42.32 -33.16
CA SER A 502 14.43 -41.77 -34.51
C SER A 502 15.77 -41.02 -34.60
N GLY A 503 16.28 -40.49 -33.49
CA GLY A 503 17.55 -39.74 -33.46
C GLY A 503 17.48 -38.32 -34.07
N GLU A 504 16.30 -37.88 -34.49
CA GLU A 504 16.03 -36.52 -35.00
C GLU A 504 15.26 -35.69 -33.97
N TYR A 505 15.66 -34.42 -33.82
CA TYR A 505 15.07 -33.47 -32.88
C TYR A 505 13.93 -32.72 -33.59
N ASP A 506 12.68 -33.13 -33.39
CA ASP A 506 11.51 -32.42 -33.95
C ASP A 506 10.61 -31.94 -32.82
N MET A 507 10.59 -30.63 -32.61
CA MET A 507 9.85 -29.98 -31.51
C MET A 507 8.35 -30.09 -31.78
N VAL A 508 7.67 -31.06 -31.16
CA VAL A 508 6.21 -31.30 -31.21
C VAL A 508 5.68 -31.37 -32.65
N SER A 509 5.36 -32.57 -33.12
CA SER A 509 4.94 -32.74 -34.52
C SER A 509 3.78 -31.80 -34.88
N GLN A 510 3.71 -31.41 -36.16
CA GLN A 510 2.60 -30.61 -36.71
C GLN A 510 1.21 -31.24 -36.53
N ASP A 511 1.12 -32.46 -35.97
CA ASP A 511 -0.09 -33.24 -35.72
C ASP A 511 -0.54 -33.26 -34.25
N ALA A 512 0.07 -32.46 -33.37
CA ALA A 512 -0.37 -32.40 -31.96
C ALA A 512 -1.85 -31.98 -31.85
N ASP A 513 -2.61 -32.65 -30.96
CA ASP A 513 -4.01 -32.30 -30.73
C ASP A 513 -4.12 -30.82 -30.32
N PRO A 514 -5.09 -30.04 -30.85
CA PRO A 514 -5.22 -28.62 -30.55
C PRO A 514 -5.32 -28.29 -29.05
N LEU A 515 -5.79 -29.23 -28.23
CA LEU A 515 -5.79 -29.08 -26.77
C LEU A 515 -4.37 -29.07 -26.20
N THR A 516 -3.52 -30.00 -26.64
CA THR A 516 -2.15 -30.14 -26.16
C THR A 516 -1.34 -28.91 -26.51
N GLN A 517 -1.43 -28.44 -27.76
CA GLN A 517 -0.75 -27.21 -28.16
C GLN A 517 -1.20 -26.00 -27.32
N ALA A 518 -2.50 -25.84 -27.13
CA ALA A 518 -3.02 -24.69 -26.36
C ALA A 518 -2.63 -24.75 -24.87
N VAL A 519 -2.50 -25.94 -24.28
CA VAL A 519 -1.98 -26.10 -22.92
C VAL A 519 -0.48 -25.74 -22.86
N LEU A 520 0.31 -26.16 -23.83
CA LEU A 520 1.73 -25.81 -23.92
C LEU A 520 1.91 -24.30 -24.07
N ASP A 521 1.16 -23.66 -24.96
CA ASP A 521 1.19 -22.21 -25.18
C ASP A 521 0.81 -21.44 -23.91
N HIS A 522 -0.14 -21.95 -23.12
CA HIS A 522 -0.58 -21.33 -21.87
C HIS A 522 0.50 -21.34 -20.77
N PHE A 523 1.41 -22.32 -20.78
CA PHE A 523 2.51 -22.44 -19.81
C PHE A 523 3.89 -22.13 -20.38
N GLY A 524 4.00 -21.86 -21.68
CA GLY A 524 5.25 -21.50 -22.35
C GLY A 524 5.68 -20.05 -22.09
N PRO A 525 6.99 -19.74 -22.17
CA PRO A 525 7.46 -18.36 -22.18
C PRO A 525 6.93 -17.62 -23.42
N TRP A 526 6.78 -16.29 -23.32
CA TRP A 526 6.17 -15.43 -24.34
C TRP A 526 6.72 -15.70 -25.75
N GLY A 527 5.84 -16.17 -26.66
CA GLY A 527 6.18 -16.36 -28.07
C GLY A 527 5.82 -17.72 -28.69
N GLY A 528 4.93 -18.52 -28.09
CA GLY A 528 4.46 -19.78 -28.68
C GLY A 528 5.53 -20.88 -28.73
N THR A 529 6.57 -20.78 -27.90
CA THR A 529 7.55 -21.86 -27.72
C THR A 529 7.08 -22.74 -26.57
N PRO A 530 6.84 -24.05 -26.79
CA PRO A 530 6.44 -24.97 -25.73
C PRO A 530 7.46 -24.97 -24.59
N PRO A 531 7.03 -25.08 -23.31
CA PRO A 531 7.97 -25.20 -22.20
C PRO A 531 8.76 -26.50 -22.32
N THR A 532 10.07 -26.44 -22.13
CA THR A 532 10.97 -27.62 -22.14
C THR A 532 10.65 -28.60 -21.01
N ASP A 533 10.08 -28.10 -19.92
CA ASP A 533 9.57 -28.87 -18.79
C ASP A 533 8.20 -28.32 -18.33
N LEU A 534 7.13 -28.86 -18.91
CA LEU A 534 5.75 -28.50 -18.56
C LEU A 534 5.42 -28.78 -17.08
N LEU A 535 5.98 -29.84 -16.50
CA LEU A 535 5.72 -30.20 -15.10
C LEU A 535 6.29 -29.12 -14.17
N SER A 536 7.55 -28.74 -14.36
CA SER A 536 8.16 -27.65 -13.60
C SER A 536 7.46 -26.31 -13.85
N ALA A 537 7.07 -26.04 -15.10
CA ALA A 537 6.31 -24.84 -15.44
C ALA A 537 5.03 -24.76 -14.61
N VAL A 538 4.28 -25.84 -14.43
CA VAL A 538 3.03 -25.87 -13.64
C VAL A 538 3.28 -25.86 -12.14
N MET A 539 4.33 -26.54 -11.66
CA MET A 539 4.52 -26.80 -10.23
C MET A 539 5.34 -25.74 -9.50
N MET A 540 6.27 -25.05 -10.17
CA MET A 540 7.08 -24.02 -9.53
C MET A 540 6.33 -22.68 -9.46
N PRO A 541 6.22 -22.05 -8.27
CA PRO A 541 5.67 -20.70 -8.14
C PRO A 541 6.60 -19.66 -8.79
N ASN A 542 6.03 -18.59 -9.35
CA ASN A 542 6.83 -17.46 -9.83
C ASN A 542 7.49 -16.77 -8.61
N PRO A 543 8.77 -16.35 -8.64
CA PRO A 543 9.42 -15.64 -7.53
C PRO A 543 8.65 -14.43 -6.98
N ASP A 544 7.75 -13.83 -7.76
CA ASP A 544 6.88 -12.72 -7.33
C ASP A 544 5.55 -13.16 -6.66
N ASP A 545 5.20 -14.45 -6.68
CA ASP A 545 3.96 -14.99 -6.09
C ASP A 545 4.17 -15.37 -4.61
N VAL A 546 3.66 -14.54 -3.70
CA VAL A 546 3.78 -14.71 -2.23
C VAL A 546 2.86 -15.80 -1.65
N GLN A 547 2.22 -16.64 -2.47
CA GLN A 547 1.18 -17.59 -2.01
C GLN A 547 1.53 -19.06 -2.34
N GLY A 548 1.53 -19.93 -1.32
CA GLY A 548 1.86 -21.36 -1.39
C GLY A 548 0.86 -22.23 -2.18
N VAL A 549 0.49 -23.41 -1.66
CA VAL A 549 -0.33 -24.47 -2.33
C VAL A 549 -1.62 -23.96 -3.01
N THR A 550 -2.20 -22.86 -2.53
CA THR A 550 -3.36 -22.18 -3.15
C THR A 550 -3.06 -21.61 -4.53
N GLY A 551 -1.83 -21.16 -4.78
CA GLY A 551 -1.37 -20.66 -6.08
C GLY A 551 -1.39 -21.74 -7.15
N THR A 552 -0.82 -22.92 -6.87
CA THR A 552 -0.78 -24.04 -7.82
C THR A 552 -2.18 -24.53 -8.21
N LYS A 553 -3.12 -24.61 -7.26
CA LYS A 553 -4.52 -24.99 -7.54
C LYS A 553 -5.17 -24.03 -8.54
N ARG A 554 -4.97 -22.72 -8.36
CA ARG A 554 -5.54 -21.70 -9.24
C ARG A 554 -4.90 -21.73 -10.64
N ARG A 555 -3.60 -21.97 -10.71
CA ARG A 555 -2.86 -22.13 -11.99
C ARG A 555 -3.38 -23.31 -12.78
N ILE A 556 -3.54 -24.48 -12.16
CA ILE A 556 -4.15 -25.65 -12.82
C ILE A 556 -5.58 -25.34 -13.25
N ALA A 557 -6.39 -24.71 -12.40
CA ALA A 557 -7.77 -24.37 -12.74
C ALA A 557 -7.90 -23.37 -13.89
N SER A 558 -6.87 -22.56 -14.17
CA SER A 558 -6.88 -21.60 -15.28
C SER A 558 -6.98 -22.27 -16.65
N CYS A 559 -6.51 -23.52 -16.77
CA CYS A 559 -6.61 -24.32 -17.99
C CYS A 559 -8.05 -24.57 -18.43
N ALA A 560 -9.04 -24.51 -17.53
CA ALA A 560 -10.45 -24.74 -17.89
C ALA A 560 -10.95 -23.78 -18.98
N LYS A 561 -10.44 -22.54 -19.00
CA LYS A 561 -10.75 -21.58 -20.07
C LYS A 561 -10.18 -22.04 -21.41
N ILE A 562 -8.94 -22.53 -21.41
CA ILE A 562 -8.26 -23.05 -22.61
C ILE A 562 -9.02 -24.26 -23.17
N VAL A 563 -9.37 -25.23 -22.33
CA VAL A 563 -10.16 -26.41 -22.72
C VAL A 563 -11.48 -25.98 -23.39
N THR A 564 -12.16 -24.97 -22.83
CA THR A 564 -13.41 -24.45 -23.37
C THR A 564 -13.23 -23.80 -24.75
N GLN A 565 -12.14 -23.03 -24.93
CA GLN A 565 -11.84 -22.34 -26.18
C GLN A 565 -11.55 -23.32 -27.33
N VAL A 566 -10.82 -24.40 -27.05
CA VAL A 566 -10.41 -25.40 -28.05
C VAL A 566 -11.41 -26.56 -28.20
N ALA A 567 -12.50 -26.58 -27.46
CA ALA A 567 -13.52 -27.63 -27.53
C ALA A 567 -14.11 -27.81 -28.96
N LYS A 568 -14.16 -26.75 -29.77
CA LYS A 568 -14.65 -26.87 -31.15
C LYS A 568 -13.70 -27.65 -32.06
N SER A 569 -12.39 -27.60 -31.79
CA SER A 569 -11.35 -28.18 -32.63
C SER A 569 -10.71 -29.45 -32.04
N SER A 570 -10.94 -29.76 -30.75
CA SER A 570 -10.39 -30.96 -30.09
C SER A 570 -11.50 -31.87 -29.57
N ALA A 571 -11.46 -33.15 -29.96
CA ALA A 571 -12.35 -34.17 -29.41
C ALA A 571 -12.01 -34.48 -27.94
N ARG A 572 -10.72 -34.41 -27.57
CA ARG A 572 -10.25 -34.58 -26.20
C ARG A 572 -10.79 -33.49 -25.28
N ALA A 573 -10.77 -32.24 -25.73
CA ALA A 573 -11.33 -31.12 -24.98
C ALA A 573 -12.85 -31.27 -24.75
N ARG A 574 -13.61 -31.71 -25.76
CA ARG A 574 -15.04 -32.03 -25.61
C ARG A 574 -15.30 -33.13 -24.58
N ALA A 575 -14.52 -34.21 -24.64
CA ALA A 575 -14.65 -35.32 -23.69
C ALA A 575 -14.41 -34.90 -22.23
N ILE A 576 -13.45 -33.98 -22.00
CA ILE A 576 -13.21 -33.41 -20.66
C ILE A 576 -14.43 -32.60 -20.20
N ILE A 577 -14.98 -31.73 -21.05
CA ILE A 577 -16.16 -30.91 -20.73
C ILE A 577 -17.36 -31.79 -20.42
N ASP A 578 -17.63 -32.81 -21.25
CA ASP A 578 -18.75 -33.74 -21.04
C ASP A 578 -18.61 -34.51 -19.71
N THR A 579 -17.39 -34.92 -19.37
CA THR A 579 -17.09 -35.59 -18.10
C THR A 579 -17.28 -34.65 -16.91
N ALA A 580 -16.91 -33.37 -17.06
CA ALA A 580 -17.13 -32.36 -16.05
C ALA A 580 -18.63 -32.11 -15.83
N LEU A 581 -19.42 -31.94 -16.90
CA LEU A 581 -20.87 -31.76 -16.83
C LEU A 581 -21.58 -32.94 -16.15
N ARG A 582 -21.21 -34.18 -16.50
CA ARG A 582 -21.72 -35.38 -15.82
C ARG A 582 -21.37 -35.41 -14.33
N SER A 583 -20.15 -35.02 -13.97
CA SER A 583 -19.74 -34.96 -12.57
C SER A 583 -20.53 -33.93 -11.77
N LEU A 584 -20.76 -32.75 -12.36
CA LEU A 584 -21.56 -31.69 -11.75
C LEU A 584 -23.04 -32.08 -11.62
N MET A 585 -23.60 -32.75 -12.64
CA MET A 585 -24.95 -33.32 -12.57
C MET A 585 -25.07 -34.33 -11.44
N ALA A 586 -24.07 -35.22 -11.26
CA ALA A 586 -24.09 -36.21 -10.19
C ALA A 586 -24.12 -35.58 -8.79
N LEU A 587 -23.44 -34.43 -8.59
CA LEU A 587 -23.53 -33.68 -7.34
C LEU A 587 -24.97 -33.21 -7.07
N VAL A 588 -25.63 -32.62 -8.08
CA VAL A 588 -27.03 -32.17 -7.96
C VAL A 588 -27.97 -33.35 -7.73
N GLN A 589 -27.83 -34.42 -8.52
CA GLN A 589 -28.69 -35.60 -8.45
C GLN A 589 -28.60 -36.29 -7.08
N SER A 590 -27.42 -36.31 -6.46
CA SER A 590 -27.24 -36.90 -5.13
C SER A 590 -27.97 -36.18 -3.99
N LEU A 591 -28.41 -34.94 -4.23
CA LEU A 591 -29.17 -34.15 -3.25
C LEU A 591 -30.69 -34.31 -3.41
N LEU A 592 -31.15 -34.93 -4.49
CA LEU A 592 -32.57 -35.16 -4.74
C LEU A 592 -33.07 -36.33 -3.89
N ARG A 593 -34.22 -36.13 -3.24
CA ARG A 593 -34.85 -37.08 -2.32
C ARG A 593 -36.38 -36.99 -2.43
N ALA A 594 -37.11 -37.84 -1.72
CA ALA A 594 -38.58 -37.81 -1.73
C ALA A 594 -39.14 -36.46 -1.26
N ASP A 595 -38.44 -35.78 -0.35
CA ASP A 595 -38.72 -34.45 0.19
C ASP A 595 -38.14 -33.31 -0.69
N ILE A 596 -37.06 -33.55 -1.43
CA ILE A 596 -36.39 -32.54 -2.27
C ILE A 596 -36.60 -32.91 -3.75
N ARG A 597 -37.72 -32.42 -4.32
CA ARG A 597 -38.14 -32.71 -5.69
C ARG A 597 -37.80 -31.55 -6.64
N PRO A 598 -37.29 -31.80 -7.84
CA PRO A 598 -36.94 -30.75 -8.80
C PRO A 598 -38.10 -29.78 -9.11
N GLU A 599 -39.32 -30.30 -9.24
CA GLU A 599 -40.50 -29.53 -9.66
C GLU A 599 -40.97 -28.52 -8.59
N THR A 600 -40.51 -28.68 -7.34
CA THR A 600 -40.78 -27.78 -6.21
C THR A 600 -39.50 -27.19 -5.62
N SER A 601 -38.39 -27.24 -6.37
CA SER A 601 -37.09 -26.72 -5.94
C SER A 601 -36.50 -25.80 -7.00
N ALA A 602 -35.78 -24.77 -6.57
CA ALA A 602 -34.95 -23.97 -7.47
C ALA A 602 -33.51 -24.48 -7.48
N LEU A 603 -32.87 -24.51 -8.66
CA LEU A 603 -31.43 -24.74 -8.80
C LEU A 603 -30.72 -23.44 -9.12
N VAL A 604 -29.70 -23.06 -8.35
CA VAL A 604 -28.88 -21.88 -8.59
C VAL A 604 -27.47 -22.29 -8.94
N LEU A 605 -27.01 -21.87 -10.12
CA LEU A 605 -25.65 -22.09 -10.59
C LEU A 605 -24.76 -20.91 -10.18
N ALA A 606 -23.57 -21.21 -9.67
CA ALA A 606 -22.62 -20.18 -9.26
C ALA A 606 -21.15 -20.62 -9.44
N GLY A 607 -20.22 -19.67 -9.29
CA GLY A 607 -18.79 -19.90 -9.43
C GLY A 607 -18.22 -19.55 -10.81
N GLY A 608 -16.89 -19.51 -10.91
CA GLY A 608 -16.18 -18.99 -12.09
C GLY A 608 -16.39 -19.81 -13.36
N LEU A 609 -16.64 -21.12 -13.25
CA LEU A 609 -16.93 -21.97 -14.41
C LEU A 609 -18.32 -21.68 -14.98
N MET A 610 -19.28 -21.36 -14.09
CA MET A 610 -20.67 -21.03 -14.43
C MET A 610 -20.82 -19.65 -15.08
N GLN A 611 -19.75 -18.85 -15.21
CA GLN A 611 -19.76 -17.64 -16.04
C GLN A 611 -19.89 -17.99 -17.53
N SER A 612 -19.39 -19.16 -17.94
CA SER A 612 -19.50 -19.64 -19.30
C SER A 612 -20.92 -20.14 -19.59
N GLU A 613 -21.59 -19.51 -20.55
CA GLU A 613 -22.91 -19.93 -21.04
C GLU A 613 -22.88 -21.38 -21.53
N HIS A 614 -21.77 -21.82 -22.12
CA HIS A 614 -21.59 -23.19 -22.58
C HIS A 614 -21.76 -24.21 -21.44
N PHE A 615 -21.23 -23.93 -20.25
CA PHE A 615 -21.38 -24.81 -19.08
C PHE A 615 -22.80 -24.75 -18.50
N ARG A 616 -23.40 -23.56 -18.43
CA ARG A 616 -24.78 -23.41 -17.91
C ARG A 616 -25.79 -24.15 -18.79
N GLU A 617 -25.76 -23.89 -20.09
CA GLU A 617 -26.68 -24.52 -21.05
C GLU A 617 -26.37 -26.02 -21.23
N GLY A 618 -25.10 -26.41 -21.19
CA GLY A 618 -24.70 -27.81 -21.23
C GLY A 618 -25.25 -28.60 -20.05
N LEU A 619 -25.11 -28.08 -18.83
CA LEU A 619 -25.64 -28.72 -17.62
C LEU A 619 -27.17 -28.77 -17.63
N LYS A 620 -27.83 -27.66 -18.00
CA LYS A 620 -29.29 -27.59 -18.11
C LYS A 620 -29.84 -28.64 -19.07
N LYS A 621 -29.26 -28.75 -20.27
CA LYS A 621 -29.64 -29.78 -21.25
C LYS A 621 -29.43 -31.20 -20.71
N LEU A 622 -28.33 -31.43 -20.01
CA LEU A 622 -28.00 -32.75 -19.45
C LEU A 622 -28.97 -33.16 -18.32
N LEU A 623 -29.33 -32.22 -17.44
CA LEU A 623 -30.35 -32.44 -16.40
C LEU A 623 -31.72 -32.79 -17.00
N LEU A 624 -32.17 -32.00 -17.98
CA LEU A 624 -33.43 -32.25 -18.69
C LEU A 624 -33.44 -33.60 -19.40
N ALA A 625 -32.34 -33.95 -20.09
CA ALA A 625 -32.19 -35.26 -20.74
C ALA A 625 -32.21 -36.44 -19.75
N SER A 626 -31.88 -36.17 -18.48
CA SER A 626 -31.91 -37.17 -17.39
C SER A 626 -33.24 -37.18 -16.63
N GLY A 627 -34.26 -36.42 -17.10
CA GLY A 627 -35.57 -36.33 -16.47
C GLY A 627 -35.61 -35.44 -15.22
N ILE A 628 -34.60 -34.58 -15.02
CA ILE A 628 -34.51 -33.66 -13.88
C ILE A 628 -34.88 -32.26 -14.38
N ASP A 629 -36.11 -31.83 -14.13
CA ASP A 629 -36.61 -30.51 -14.51
C ASP A 629 -36.92 -29.68 -13.26
N PHE A 630 -36.06 -28.70 -12.98
CA PHE A 630 -36.24 -27.82 -11.84
C PHE A 630 -37.29 -26.76 -12.13
N TRP A 631 -38.06 -26.37 -11.11
CA TRP A 631 -39.01 -25.26 -11.22
C TRP A 631 -38.37 -24.01 -11.84
N GLN A 632 -37.14 -23.72 -11.43
CA GLN A 632 -36.31 -22.70 -12.06
C GLN A 632 -34.83 -23.04 -11.93
N VAL A 633 -34.08 -22.80 -13.01
CA VAL A 633 -32.62 -22.82 -13.01
C VAL A 633 -32.12 -21.40 -13.16
N GLY A 634 -31.55 -20.84 -12.10
CA GLY A 634 -30.98 -19.49 -12.06
C GLY A 634 -29.45 -19.48 -12.07
N TYR A 635 -28.87 -18.30 -12.23
CA TYR A 635 -27.44 -18.06 -12.13
C TYR A 635 -27.17 -16.85 -11.24
N SER A 636 -26.29 -17.02 -10.23
CA SER A 636 -25.88 -15.92 -9.35
C SER A 636 -24.49 -15.41 -9.76
N ALA A 637 -24.45 -14.16 -10.23
CA ALA A 637 -23.21 -13.49 -10.64
C ALA A 637 -22.51 -12.78 -9.47
N VAL A 638 -23.30 -12.20 -8.54
CA VAL A 638 -22.82 -11.34 -7.44
C VAL A 638 -23.49 -11.72 -6.12
N PRO A 639 -23.07 -12.81 -5.45
CA PRO A 639 -23.74 -13.32 -4.25
C PRO A 639 -23.85 -12.29 -3.11
N ALA A 640 -22.79 -11.48 -2.91
CA ALA A 640 -22.78 -10.42 -1.89
C ALA A 640 -23.86 -9.34 -2.12
N TRP A 641 -24.23 -9.06 -3.37
CA TRP A 641 -25.29 -8.09 -3.66
C TRP A 641 -26.66 -8.62 -3.22
N GLY A 642 -26.96 -9.87 -3.58
CA GLY A 642 -28.18 -10.55 -3.17
C GLY A 642 -28.33 -10.69 -1.66
N GLY A 643 -27.25 -11.11 -0.99
CA GLY A 643 -27.22 -11.19 0.47
C GLY A 643 -27.46 -9.85 1.17
N GLY A 644 -26.91 -8.75 0.62
CA GLY A 644 -27.16 -7.41 1.13
C GLY A 644 -28.64 -7.00 1.03
N ARG A 645 -29.32 -7.35 -0.07
CA ARG A 645 -30.76 -7.11 -0.24
C ARG A 645 -31.60 -7.92 0.73
N TYR A 646 -31.27 -9.21 0.90
CA TYR A 646 -31.94 -10.07 1.87
C TYR A 646 -31.82 -9.52 3.30
N LEU A 647 -30.60 -9.12 3.69
CA LEU A 647 -30.32 -8.56 5.02
C LEU A 647 -31.11 -7.27 5.28
N ALA A 648 -31.23 -6.40 4.28
CA ALA A 648 -31.98 -5.15 4.39
C ALA A 648 -33.48 -5.37 4.65
N VAL A 649 -34.08 -6.38 4.02
CA VAL A 649 -35.52 -6.70 4.19
C VAL A 649 -35.79 -7.42 5.51
N ALA A 650 -34.91 -8.34 5.92
CA ALA A 650 -35.05 -9.07 7.18
C ALA A 650 -35.07 -8.12 8.38
N ASP A 651 -34.20 -7.09 8.39
CA ASP A 651 -34.09 -6.09 9.46
C ASP A 651 -35.25 -5.07 9.51
N ASP A 652 -36.10 -5.01 8.49
CA ASP A 652 -37.29 -4.14 8.43
C ASP A 652 -38.57 -4.89 8.87
N SER A 653 -38.55 -6.22 8.77
CA SER A 653 -39.65 -7.09 9.23
C SER A 653 -39.66 -7.38 10.74
N SER A 654 -38.61 -6.96 11.45
CA SER A 654 -38.41 -7.19 12.90
C SER A 654 -38.79 -6.01 13.79
N ASP A 655 -39.28 -4.90 13.22
CA ASP A 655 -39.80 -3.71 13.94
C ASP A 655 -41.34 -3.71 14.08
#